data_AF-A0A972DDJ3-F1
#
_entry.id   AF-A0A972DDJ3-F1
#
_cell.length_a   1.000
_cell.length_b   1.000
_cell.length_c   1.000
_cell.angle_alpha   90.00
_cell.angle_beta   90.00
_cell.angle_gamma   90.00
#
_symmetry.space_group_name_H-M   'P 1'
#
loop_
_entity.id
_entity.type
_entity.pdbx_description
1 polymer ?
#
loop_
_entity_poly.entity_id
_entity_poly.type
_entity_poly.pdbx_seq_one_letter_code
_entity_poly.pdbx_strand_id
1 'polypeptide(L)'
;MKPFYITTPIYYVNDRPHIGHAYSTIATDVLTRFAKVRGRPTRFLTGLDEHGLKIERRARELGKEPQAFVDEMATPFQEAWKALNCQHDDFIRTTEPRHKERAQAIFQRMVEAGDVYEGEYEDWYCVGCESFKLERELLEGNVCPDHKKPCERIKEKSYFFRLSKYGPKLLEFYEAHPHFVAPQGRYNEVKSFVAEGLRDLSISRTSFKWGIPVPGAPEHVMYVWLDALTNYVTALGGPAEPGEAPLYDRFWANPESQVVHIVGKDILRFHAVYWPAFLMSAGLRLPSQIQAHGWLTINGEKMSKSLGNFLPPVPLAEAVGVDVLRYYLMREVGFGYDGDFSHKNLVARYNGELANGLGNLLNRILPFVEKHFGGVIQPLDEPGELEIELREAARKAAFEANRHLEEVLPHRALDAIWELVAFANRYVDRTEPWKLSKNGDERALARCTTAIIEALAAVSVMAWPFMPGKCDLLRAQIGLPPLEPEEGACMWPFEPRETVAGKKVVKGEALFPRIDAKAEAALLEKLGVKPAEPAAPKDEAPKAKLADEPSKLAEPEGGYITFDDFAKVDLRLGLVLSAEPVPKSDKLLRLKVDLGEAEPRQILAGIRQRYAPEAMVGRRVVVVANLAPRKLLGFTSQGMVLAVGDGDAFSVLGVEGEIAPGSRVS
;
A
#
# COMPACT_ATOMS: atom_id res chain seq x y z
N MET A 1 -20.57 5.03 19.31
CA MET A 1 -19.72 4.76 18.11
C MET A 1 -19.17 3.35 18.22
N LYS A 2 -19.02 2.63 17.11
CA LYS A 2 -18.54 1.24 17.12
C LYS A 2 -17.06 1.17 17.52
N PRO A 3 -16.67 0.34 18.51
CA PRO A 3 -15.26 0.09 18.81
C PRO A 3 -14.51 -0.35 17.55
N PHE A 4 -13.25 0.04 17.43
CA PHE A 4 -12.37 -0.27 16.32
C PHE A 4 -11.11 -0.91 16.86
N TYR A 5 -10.92 -2.19 16.56
CA TYR A 5 -9.72 -2.92 16.86
C TYR A 5 -9.00 -3.23 15.55
N ILE A 6 -7.78 -2.72 15.41
CA ILE A 6 -7.00 -2.89 14.20
C ILE A 6 -5.62 -3.45 14.53
N THR A 7 -5.14 -4.38 13.70
CA THR A 7 -3.86 -5.05 13.93
C THR A 7 -2.99 -5.03 12.69
N THR A 8 -1.67 -4.96 12.88
CA THR A 8 -0.71 -5.39 11.86
C THR A 8 -0.58 -6.92 11.89
N PRO A 9 0.18 -7.54 10.97
CA PRO A 9 0.80 -8.81 11.27
C PRO A 9 1.77 -8.64 12.44
N ILE A 10 2.08 -9.73 13.12
CA ILE A 10 3.28 -9.79 13.96
C ILE A 10 4.47 -10.25 13.10
N TYR A 11 5.63 -9.62 13.28
CA TYR A 11 6.75 -9.77 12.37
C TYR A 11 7.75 -10.84 12.84
N TYR A 12 8.20 -11.70 11.92
CA TYR A 12 9.30 -12.62 12.20
C TYR A 12 10.58 -11.86 12.52
N VAL A 13 11.21 -12.21 13.64
CA VAL A 13 12.44 -11.57 14.15
C VAL A 13 13.74 -12.20 13.63
N ASN A 14 13.70 -12.84 12.47
CA ASN A 14 14.92 -13.39 11.85
C ASN A 14 15.86 -12.28 11.33
N ASP A 15 15.35 -11.06 11.15
CA ASP A 15 16.12 -9.90 10.71
C ASP A 15 15.51 -8.56 11.16
N ARG A 16 16.26 -7.46 10.99
CA ARG A 16 15.85 -6.08 11.31
C ARG A 16 14.69 -5.60 10.42
N PRO A 17 13.89 -4.61 10.88
CA PRO A 17 12.76 -4.11 10.11
C PRO A 17 13.18 -3.42 8.82
N HIS A 18 12.38 -3.58 7.77
CA HIS A 18 12.53 -2.91 6.47
C HIS A 18 11.26 -2.12 6.10
N ILE A 19 11.32 -1.37 5.00
CA ILE A 19 10.21 -0.52 4.54
C ILE A 19 8.88 -1.27 4.33
N GLY A 20 8.91 -2.55 3.94
CA GLY A 20 7.70 -3.40 3.89
C GLY A 20 6.99 -3.58 5.25
N HIS A 21 7.73 -3.75 6.35
CA HIS A 21 7.13 -3.81 7.69
C HIS A 21 6.58 -2.43 8.10
N ALA A 22 7.32 -1.37 7.77
CA ALA A 22 6.89 0.02 8.00
C ALA A 22 5.61 0.34 7.22
N TYR A 23 5.46 -0.16 6.00
CA TYR A 23 4.26 0.05 5.20
C TYR A 23 2.99 -0.47 5.88
N SER A 24 3.00 -1.72 6.36
CA SER A 24 1.86 -2.29 7.10
C SER A 24 1.59 -1.53 8.40
N THR A 25 2.65 -1.19 9.15
CA THR A 25 2.53 -0.49 10.44
C THR A 25 2.00 0.93 10.28
N ILE A 26 2.51 1.69 9.30
CA ILE A 26 2.06 3.05 9.00
C ILE A 26 0.63 3.04 8.51
N ALA A 27 0.24 2.12 7.62
CA ALA A 27 -1.14 2.01 7.16
C ALA A 27 -2.11 1.76 8.34
N THR A 28 -1.71 0.86 9.24
CA THR A 28 -2.50 0.56 10.45
C THR A 28 -2.61 1.78 11.37
N ASP A 29 -1.51 2.51 11.58
CA ASP A 29 -1.48 3.73 12.38
C ASP A 29 -2.31 4.87 11.75
N VAL A 30 -2.29 5.02 10.43
CA VAL A 30 -3.12 5.99 9.69
C VAL A 30 -4.61 5.71 9.93
N LEU A 31 -5.04 4.46 9.80
CA LEU A 31 -6.43 4.07 10.01
C LEU A 31 -6.83 4.20 11.49
N THR A 32 -5.90 3.93 12.40
CA THR A 32 -6.06 4.15 13.85
C THR A 32 -6.30 5.62 14.16
N ARG A 33 -5.46 6.51 13.61
CA ARG A 33 -5.58 7.96 13.77
C ARG A 33 -6.86 8.49 13.16
N PHE A 34 -7.24 8.00 11.97
CA PHE A 34 -8.54 8.31 11.37
C PHE A 34 -9.69 7.92 12.30
N ALA A 35 -9.73 6.68 12.80
CA ALA A 35 -10.76 6.23 13.72
C ALA A 35 -10.82 7.09 15.00
N LYS A 36 -9.66 7.48 15.56
CA LYS A 36 -9.56 8.41 16.69
C LYS A 36 -10.13 9.79 16.34
N VAL A 37 -9.78 10.38 15.19
CA VAL A 37 -10.34 11.67 14.70
C VAL A 37 -11.86 11.56 14.45
N ARG A 38 -12.37 10.36 14.13
CA ARG A 38 -13.81 10.08 14.04
C ARG A 38 -14.49 9.94 15.40
N GLY A 39 -13.74 9.97 16.50
CA GLY A 39 -14.21 9.82 17.88
C GLY A 39 -14.44 8.36 18.29
N ARG A 40 -13.95 7.38 17.53
CA ARG A 40 -14.21 5.96 17.79
C ARG A 40 -13.34 5.45 18.95
N PRO A 41 -13.89 4.61 19.85
CA PRO A 41 -13.06 3.81 20.74
C PRO A 41 -12.12 2.96 19.90
N THR A 42 -10.82 3.14 20.06
CA THR A 42 -9.83 2.55 19.16
C THR A 42 -8.77 1.80 19.94
N ARG A 43 -8.35 0.64 19.43
CA ARG A 43 -7.18 -0.08 19.90
C ARG A 43 -6.35 -0.58 18.71
N PHE A 44 -5.06 -0.33 18.75
CA PHE A 44 -4.08 -0.72 17.73
C PHE A 44 -3.06 -1.70 18.32
N LEU A 45 -2.99 -2.91 17.75
CA LEU A 45 -1.98 -3.92 18.06
C LEU A 45 -0.91 -4.04 16.97
N THR A 46 0.35 -4.14 17.40
CA THR A 46 1.46 -4.68 16.61
C THR A 46 2.30 -5.62 17.46
N GLY A 47 3.32 -6.28 16.90
CA GLY A 47 4.14 -7.21 17.66
C GLY A 47 5.08 -8.07 16.83
N LEU A 48 5.60 -9.12 17.47
CA LEU A 48 6.64 -10.00 16.93
C LEU A 48 6.25 -11.47 17.03
N ASP A 49 6.51 -12.20 15.95
CA ASP A 49 6.48 -13.66 15.92
C ASP A 49 7.90 -14.19 16.19
N GLU A 50 8.06 -14.80 17.35
CA GLU A 50 9.35 -15.12 17.93
C GLU A 50 9.64 -16.62 18.01
N HIS A 51 8.73 -17.48 17.56
CA HIS A 51 8.90 -18.93 17.62
C HIS A 51 9.23 -19.56 16.26
N GLY A 52 9.57 -20.85 16.28
CA GLY A 52 9.76 -21.66 15.08
C GLY A 52 11.21 -21.91 14.68
N LEU A 53 11.38 -22.88 13.79
CA LEU A 53 12.67 -23.44 13.39
C LEU A 53 13.64 -22.40 12.81
N LYS A 54 13.13 -21.42 12.05
CA LYS A 54 13.97 -20.38 11.42
C LYS A 54 14.70 -19.54 12.47
N ILE A 55 14.02 -19.20 13.57
CA ILE A 55 14.59 -18.41 14.65
C ILE A 55 15.59 -19.25 15.45
N GLU A 56 15.25 -20.50 15.76
CA GLU A 56 16.16 -21.43 16.45
C GLU A 56 17.48 -21.62 15.68
N ARG A 57 17.39 -21.83 14.35
CA ARG A 57 18.56 -21.96 13.48
C ARG A 57 19.38 -20.68 13.44
N ARG A 58 18.73 -19.53 13.28
CA ARG A 58 19.42 -18.25 13.21
C ARG A 58 20.15 -17.90 14.52
N ALA A 59 19.50 -18.15 15.65
CA ALA A 59 20.12 -17.98 16.96
C ALA A 59 21.36 -18.89 17.11
N ARG A 60 21.25 -20.17 16.69
CA ARG A 60 22.36 -21.13 16.70
C ARG A 60 23.52 -20.72 15.79
N GLU A 61 23.25 -20.25 14.57
CA GLU A 61 24.27 -19.71 13.65
C GLU A 61 25.06 -18.54 14.26
N LEU A 62 24.39 -17.73 15.07
CA LEU A 62 24.98 -16.59 15.77
C LEU A 62 25.57 -16.96 17.14
N GLY A 63 25.52 -18.24 17.54
CA GLY A 63 26.00 -18.72 18.83
C GLY A 63 25.22 -18.17 20.03
N LYS A 64 23.93 -17.87 19.85
CA LYS A 64 23.04 -17.30 20.89
C LYS A 64 21.94 -18.28 21.28
N GLU A 65 21.50 -18.21 22.53
CA GLU A 65 20.25 -18.84 22.96
C GLU A 65 19.05 -18.16 22.26
N PRO A 66 18.03 -18.91 21.80
CA PRO A 66 16.91 -18.33 21.07
C PRO A 66 16.18 -17.20 21.79
N GLN A 67 15.94 -17.33 23.11
CA GLN A 67 15.30 -16.27 23.91
C GLN A 67 16.13 -14.97 23.90
N ALA A 68 17.44 -15.08 24.14
CA ALA A 68 18.33 -13.92 24.12
C ALA A 68 18.39 -13.27 22.73
N PHE A 69 18.35 -14.07 21.66
CA PHE A 69 18.31 -13.57 20.29
C PHE A 69 17.03 -12.77 20.01
N VAL A 70 15.85 -13.29 20.36
CA VAL A 70 14.59 -12.58 20.10
C VAL A 70 14.42 -11.34 20.98
N ASP A 71 14.93 -11.36 22.22
CA ASP A 71 14.95 -10.18 23.11
C ASP A 71 15.79 -9.04 22.51
N GLU A 72 16.95 -9.34 21.91
CA GLU A 72 17.77 -8.36 21.20
C GLU A 72 17.06 -7.84 19.94
N MET A 73 16.38 -8.71 19.20
CA MET A 73 15.70 -8.35 17.96
C MET A 73 14.42 -7.54 18.17
N ALA A 74 13.82 -7.57 19.36
CA ALA A 74 12.63 -6.77 19.66
C ALA A 74 12.92 -5.25 19.66
N THR A 75 14.11 -4.86 20.14
CA THR A 75 14.48 -3.44 20.29
C THR A 75 14.46 -2.68 18.96
N PRO A 76 15.10 -3.14 17.87
CA PRO A 76 15.05 -2.46 16.57
C PRO A 76 13.64 -2.24 16.01
N PHE A 77 12.68 -3.14 16.26
CA PHE A 77 11.30 -2.97 15.81
C PHE A 77 10.58 -1.89 16.62
N GLN A 78 10.71 -1.92 17.95
CA GLN A 78 10.11 -0.91 18.83
C GLN A 78 10.68 0.49 18.55
N GLU A 79 11.99 0.59 18.37
CA GLU A 79 12.66 1.83 17.98
C GLU A 79 12.18 2.33 16.62
N ALA A 80 12.02 1.44 15.63
CA ALA A 80 11.51 1.80 14.32
C ALA A 80 10.09 2.37 14.38
N TRP A 81 9.17 1.74 15.13
CA TRP A 81 7.79 2.23 15.27
C TRP A 81 7.72 3.58 15.97
N LYS A 82 8.54 3.78 17.01
CA LYS A 82 8.67 5.08 17.67
C LYS A 82 9.22 6.15 16.72
N ALA A 83 10.29 5.85 15.98
CA ALA A 83 10.91 6.78 15.05
C ALA A 83 9.97 7.16 13.88
N LEU A 84 9.11 6.24 13.45
CA LEU A 84 8.09 6.47 12.40
C LEU A 84 6.80 7.11 12.92
N ASN A 85 6.75 7.49 14.21
CA ASN A 85 5.58 8.05 14.87
C ASN A 85 4.32 7.16 14.77
N CYS A 86 4.51 5.84 14.83
CA CYS A 86 3.43 4.87 14.92
C CYS A 86 3.07 4.62 16.40
N GLN A 87 1.81 4.86 16.77
CA GLN A 87 1.34 4.83 18.16
C GLN A 87 0.39 3.65 18.38
N HIS A 88 0.96 2.48 18.65
CA HIS A 88 0.22 1.27 19.05
C HIS A 88 -0.09 1.28 20.55
N ASP A 89 -1.18 0.62 20.93
CA ASP A 89 -1.65 0.52 22.33
C ASP A 89 -1.11 -0.73 23.03
N ASP A 90 -0.60 -1.71 22.28
CA ASP A 90 0.11 -2.89 22.78
C ASP A 90 1.13 -3.38 21.74
N PHE A 91 2.23 -3.94 22.24
CA PHE A 91 3.31 -4.55 21.45
C PHE A 91 3.47 -5.99 21.92
N ILE A 92 2.80 -6.93 21.27
CA ILE A 92 2.80 -8.32 21.72
C ILE A 92 4.04 -9.08 21.24
N ARG A 93 4.63 -9.87 22.13
CA ARG A 93 5.70 -10.82 21.80
C ARG A 93 5.23 -12.24 22.08
N THR A 94 5.37 -13.15 21.12
CA THR A 94 4.86 -14.53 21.31
C THR A 94 5.60 -15.32 22.39
N THR A 95 6.80 -14.90 22.82
CA THR A 95 7.49 -15.50 23.97
C THR A 95 6.87 -15.15 25.33
N GLU A 96 5.98 -14.17 25.42
CA GLU A 96 5.38 -13.73 26.68
C GLU A 96 4.53 -14.82 27.34
N PRO A 97 4.58 -14.97 28.68
CA PRO A 97 3.76 -15.93 29.42
C PRO A 97 2.26 -15.79 29.13
N ARG A 98 1.75 -14.53 29.10
CA ARG A 98 0.35 -14.24 28.77
C ARG A 98 -0.07 -14.80 27.41
N HIS A 99 0.85 -14.83 26.44
CA HIS A 99 0.58 -15.37 25.12
C HIS A 99 0.59 -16.89 25.09
N LYS A 100 1.60 -17.50 25.72
CA LYS A 100 1.74 -18.95 25.83
C LYS A 100 0.51 -19.60 26.45
N GLU A 101 0.03 -19.05 27.55
CA GLU A 101 -1.17 -19.53 28.25
C GLU A 101 -2.42 -19.45 27.37
N ARG A 102 -2.61 -18.36 26.62
CA ARG A 102 -3.77 -18.17 25.74
C ARG A 102 -3.74 -19.01 24.48
N ALA A 103 -2.57 -19.21 23.88
CA ALA A 103 -2.37 -20.16 22.78
C ALA A 103 -2.71 -21.60 23.20
N GLN A 104 -2.25 -22.00 24.39
CA GLN A 104 -2.59 -23.30 24.98
C GLN A 104 -4.10 -23.44 25.25
N ALA A 105 -4.75 -22.38 25.75
CA ALA A 105 -6.19 -22.37 25.97
C ALA A 105 -6.99 -22.52 24.67
N ILE A 106 -6.62 -21.82 23.59
CA ILE A 106 -7.28 -21.99 22.28
C ILE A 106 -7.05 -23.41 21.74
N PHE A 107 -5.84 -23.94 21.84
CA PHE A 107 -5.55 -25.33 21.45
C PHE A 107 -6.47 -26.32 22.18
N GLN A 108 -6.60 -26.15 23.50
CA GLN A 108 -7.44 -27.01 24.33
C GLN A 108 -8.92 -26.94 23.94
N ARG A 109 -9.45 -25.75 23.62
CA ARG A 109 -10.82 -25.60 23.10
C ARG A 109 -11.03 -26.36 21.79
N MET A 110 -10.05 -26.37 20.89
CA MET A 110 -10.13 -27.13 19.63
C MET A 110 -10.08 -28.66 19.86
N VAL A 111 -9.33 -29.11 20.87
CA VAL A 111 -9.34 -30.51 21.32
C VAL A 111 -10.73 -30.89 21.84
N GLU A 112 -11.30 -30.06 22.70
CA GLU A 112 -12.65 -30.26 23.28
C GLU A 112 -13.75 -30.26 22.21
N ALA A 113 -13.58 -29.49 21.13
CA ALA A 113 -14.47 -29.49 19.97
C ALA A 113 -14.34 -30.77 19.10
N GLY A 114 -13.38 -31.66 19.40
CA GLY A 114 -13.11 -32.89 18.64
C GLY A 114 -12.42 -32.65 17.30
N ASP A 115 -11.80 -31.48 17.12
CA ASP A 115 -11.18 -31.07 15.85
C ASP A 115 -9.67 -31.28 15.79
N VAL A 116 -9.08 -31.76 16.89
CA VAL A 116 -7.67 -32.11 16.95
C VAL A 116 -7.53 -33.62 17.14
N TYR A 117 -6.66 -34.25 16.36
CA TYR A 117 -6.35 -35.68 16.48
C TYR A 117 -4.87 -35.96 16.25
N GLU A 118 -4.31 -36.99 16.90
CA GLU A 118 -2.95 -37.45 16.62
C GLU A 118 -2.93 -38.22 15.29
N GLY A 119 -1.95 -37.93 14.46
CA GLY A 119 -1.66 -38.64 13.23
C GLY A 119 -0.17 -38.66 12.95
N GLU A 120 0.18 -39.17 11.77
CA GLU A 120 1.54 -39.16 11.25
C GLU A 120 1.48 -38.55 9.85
N TYR A 121 2.36 -37.59 9.54
CA TYR A 121 2.61 -37.25 8.14
C TYR A 121 3.91 -37.89 7.70
N GLU A 122 3.93 -38.35 6.46
CA GLU A 122 5.10 -38.83 5.78
C GLU A 122 5.20 -38.07 4.46
N ASP A 123 6.19 -37.21 4.33
CA ASP A 123 6.39 -36.41 3.12
C ASP A 123 7.88 -36.24 2.80
N TRP A 124 8.18 -35.82 1.58
CA TRP A 124 9.55 -35.63 1.14
C TRP A 124 10.08 -34.30 1.66
N TYR A 125 11.15 -34.32 2.43
CA TYR A 125 11.81 -33.17 2.97
C TYR A 125 13.12 -32.92 2.24
N CYS A 126 13.28 -31.75 1.61
CA CYS A 126 14.59 -31.38 1.13
C CYS A 126 15.36 -30.66 2.24
N VAL A 127 16.49 -31.25 2.65
CA VAL A 127 17.39 -30.65 3.66
C VAL A 127 17.91 -29.27 3.21
N GLY A 128 18.18 -29.09 1.91
CA GLY A 128 18.62 -27.80 1.37
C GLY A 128 17.50 -26.77 1.27
N CYS A 129 16.30 -27.19 0.83
CA CYS A 129 15.12 -26.34 0.72
C CYS A 129 14.48 -26.05 2.11
N GLU A 130 14.87 -26.83 3.13
CA GLU A 130 14.27 -26.87 4.46
C GLU A 130 12.74 -26.94 4.46
N SER A 131 12.21 -27.63 3.46
CA SER A 131 10.77 -27.66 3.21
C SER A 131 10.35 -29.06 2.84
N PHE A 132 9.14 -29.40 3.26
CA PHE A 132 8.41 -30.49 2.62
C PHE A 132 8.14 -30.13 1.17
N LYS A 133 8.24 -31.13 0.31
CA LYS A 133 8.01 -31.09 -1.12
C LYS A 133 6.99 -32.16 -1.38
N LEU A 134 5.92 -31.80 -2.06
CA LEU A 134 4.99 -32.81 -2.53
C LEU A 134 5.71 -33.65 -3.58
N GLU A 135 5.37 -34.94 -3.67
CA GLU A 135 6.03 -35.85 -4.62
C GLU A 135 6.00 -35.33 -6.08
N ARG A 136 4.93 -34.63 -6.46
CA ARG A 136 4.79 -33.96 -7.77
C ARG A 136 5.74 -32.78 -8.01
N GLU A 137 6.33 -32.22 -6.96
CA GLU A 137 7.26 -31.09 -7.01
C GLU A 137 8.72 -31.54 -7.15
N LEU A 138 8.98 -32.85 -7.06
CA LEU A 138 10.32 -33.42 -7.13
C LEU A 138 10.68 -33.85 -8.55
N LEU A 139 11.98 -33.78 -8.86
CA LEU A 139 12.53 -34.39 -10.06
C LEU A 139 12.65 -35.92 -9.86
N GLU A 140 12.87 -36.63 -10.97
CA GLU A 140 13.09 -38.07 -10.96
C GLU A 140 14.18 -38.48 -9.95
N GLY A 141 13.92 -39.54 -9.16
CA GLY A 141 14.77 -39.93 -8.03
C GLY A 141 14.57 -39.11 -6.75
N ASN A 142 13.43 -38.43 -6.60
CA ASN A 142 13.04 -37.62 -5.43
C ASN A 142 13.96 -36.43 -5.16
N VAL A 143 14.48 -35.78 -6.21
CA VAL A 143 15.48 -34.71 -6.11
C VAL A 143 14.80 -33.34 -6.02
N CYS A 144 15.20 -32.48 -5.06
CA CYS A 144 14.66 -31.11 -4.97
C CYS A 144 15.08 -30.34 -6.24
N PRO A 145 14.14 -29.72 -6.98
CA PRO A 145 14.43 -29.01 -8.21
C PRO A 145 15.39 -27.83 -7.98
N ASP A 146 15.34 -27.23 -6.77
CA ASP A 146 16.14 -26.06 -6.39
C ASP A 146 17.58 -26.45 -6.03
N HIS A 147 17.75 -27.45 -5.16
CA HIS A 147 19.06 -27.80 -4.58
C HIS A 147 19.75 -28.97 -5.27
N LYS A 148 19.08 -29.62 -6.22
CA LYS A 148 19.59 -30.77 -6.99
C LYS A 148 20.16 -31.89 -6.10
N LYS A 149 19.59 -32.05 -4.91
CA LYS A 149 19.90 -33.12 -3.95
C LYS A 149 18.66 -33.98 -3.68
N PRO A 150 18.82 -35.29 -3.41
CA PRO A 150 17.72 -36.14 -2.98
C PRO A 150 17.02 -35.56 -1.75
N CYS A 151 15.69 -35.64 -1.74
CA CYS A 151 14.86 -35.35 -0.58
C CYS A 151 14.72 -36.61 0.26
N GLU A 152 14.61 -36.43 1.56
CA GLU A 152 14.47 -37.51 2.54
C GLU A 152 12.99 -37.70 2.86
N ARG A 153 12.51 -38.94 2.95
CA ARG A 153 11.15 -39.19 3.45
C ARG A 153 11.17 -39.08 4.97
N ILE A 154 10.57 -38.02 5.50
CA ILE A 154 10.48 -37.81 6.94
C ILE A 154 9.07 -38.16 7.38
N LYS A 155 9.00 -39.07 8.35
CA LYS A 155 7.77 -39.45 9.03
C LYS A 155 7.79 -38.88 10.44
N GLU A 156 6.87 -37.97 10.73
CA GLU A 156 6.74 -37.34 12.05
C GLU A 156 5.32 -37.52 12.59
N LYS A 157 5.24 -37.92 13.86
CA LYS A 157 4.00 -37.80 14.63
C LYS A 157 3.64 -36.33 14.77
N SER A 158 2.37 -36.02 14.57
CA SER A 158 1.85 -34.67 14.75
C SER A 158 0.37 -34.69 15.14
N TYR A 159 -0.06 -33.68 15.89
CA TYR A 159 -1.45 -33.30 15.99
C TYR A 159 -1.92 -32.60 14.73
N PHE A 160 -3.07 -33.02 14.21
CA PHE A 160 -3.73 -32.45 13.05
C PHE A 160 -5.02 -31.75 13.46
N PHE A 161 -5.25 -30.59 12.86
CA PHE A 161 -6.52 -29.90 12.87
C PHE A 161 -7.39 -30.35 11.70
N ARG A 162 -8.66 -30.65 11.96
CA ARG A 162 -9.67 -31.05 10.97
C ARG A 162 -10.12 -29.91 10.06
N LEU A 163 -9.18 -29.25 9.38
CA LEU A 163 -9.46 -28.11 8.50
C LEU A 163 -10.45 -28.45 7.39
N SER A 164 -10.42 -29.70 6.89
CA SER A 164 -11.36 -30.17 5.86
C SER A 164 -12.83 -30.03 6.26
N LYS A 165 -13.14 -30.20 7.56
CA LYS A 165 -14.50 -30.03 8.15
C LYS A 165 -15.02 -28.60 8.01
N TYR A 166 -14.14 -27.61 7.89
CA TYR A 166 -14.48 -26.19 7.91
C TYR A 166 -14.67 -25.57 6.52
N GLY A 167 -14.27 -26.25 5.44
CA GLY A 167 -14.42 -25.75 4.07
C GLY A 167 -15.84 -25.23 3.75
N PRO A 168 -16.90 -26.05 3.92
CA PRO A 168 -18.27 -25.61 3.68
C PRO A 168 -18.71 -24.41 4.54
N LYS A 169 -18.36 -24.41 5.84
CA LYS A 169 -18.70 -23.32 6.77
C LYS A 169 -18.03 -22.00 6.41
N LEU A 170 -16.78 -22.07 5.93
CA LEU A 170 -16.04 -20.91 5.45
C LEU A 170 -16.68 -20.32 4.19
N LEU A 171 -17.07 -21.17 3.24
CA LEU A 171 -17.75 -20.71 2.02
C LEU A 171 -19.08 -20.01 2.33
N GLU A 172 -19.91 -20.59 3.20
CA GLU A 172 -21.15 -19.98 3.69
C GLU A 172 -20.87 -18.63 4.38
N PHE A 173 -19.83 -18.58 5.23
CA PHE A 173 -19.43 -17.35 5.90
C PHE A 173 -19.00 -16.26 4.90
N TYR A 174 -18.19 -16.59 3.88
CA TYR A 174 -17.76 -15.62 2.87
C TYR A 174 -18.96 -15.07 2.09
N GLU A 175 -19.92 -15.93 1.71
CA GLU A 175 -21.13 -15.50 0.99
C GLU A 175 -22.00 -14.54 1.80
N ALA A 176 -22.13 -14.79 3.11
CA ALA A 176 -22.83 -13.88 4.02
C ALA A 176 -22.05 -12.59 4.30
N HIS A 177 -20.73 -12.57 4.09
CA HIS A 177 -19.84 -11.46 4.43
C HIS A 177 -18.92 -11.11 3.25
N PRO A 178 -19.44 -10.53 2.15
CA PRO A 178 -18.66 -10.28 0.93
C PRO A 178 -17.49 -9.29 1.13
N HIS A 179 -17.49 -8.53 2.22
CA HIS A 179 -16.44 -7.59 2.59
C HIS A 179 -15.42 -8.15 3.59
N PHE A 180 -15.53 -9.43 3.98
CA PHE A 180 -14.63 -10.06 4.94
C PHE A 180 -13.17 -10.06 4.46
N VAL A 181 -12.94 -10.19 3.15
CA VAL A 181 -11.59 -10.07 2.57
C VAL A 181 -11.60 -8.91 1.57
N ALA A 182 -10.61 -8.03 1.66
CA ALA A 182 -10.43 -6.94 0.73
C ALA A 182 -8.95 -6.86 0.27
N PRO A 183 -8.67 -6.43 -0.98
CA PRO A 183 -9.64 -6.05 -2.02
C PRO A 183 -10.37 -7.26 -2.65
N GLN A 184 -11.39 -6.99 -3.47
CA GLN A 184 -12.28 -8.01 -4.05
C GLN A 184 -11.54 -9.13 -4.80
N GLY A 185 -10.44 -8.82 -5.49
CA GLY A 185 -9.62 -9.84 -6.16
C GLY A 185 -9.09 -10.89 -5.18
N ARG A 186 -8.67 -10.48 -3.98
CA ARG A 186 -8.18 -11.38 -2.92
C ARG A 186 -9.30 -12.22 -2.31
N TYR A 187 -10.50 -11.65 -2.17
CA TYR A 187 -11.68 -12.41 -1.77
C TYR A 187 -11.96 -13.55 -2.74
N ASN A 188 -11.93 -13.27 -4.05
CA ASN A 188 -12.17 -14.28 -5.08
C ASN A 188 -11.10 -15.38 -5.05
N GLU A 189 -9.82 -15.01 -4.89
CA GLU A 189 -8.72 -15.99 -4.74
C GLU A 189 -8.93 -16.92 -3.54
N VAL A 190 -9.29 -16.37 -2.38
CA VAL A 190 -9.54 -17.16 -1.16
C VAL A 190 -10.75 -18.07 -1.34
N LYS A 191 -11.86 -17.54 -1.87
CA LYS A 191 -13.08 -18.31 -2.09
C LYS A 191 -12.84 -19.49 -3.05
N SER A 192 -12.15 -19.25 -4.16
CA SER A 192 -11.79 -20.31 -5.12
C SER A 192 -10.90 -21.37 -4.49
N PHE A 193 -9.87 -20.96 -3.73
CA PHE A 193 -8.99 -21.91 -3.03
C PHE A 193 -9.73 -22.81 -2.05
N VAL A 194 -10.68 -22.27 -1.28
CA VAL A 194 -11.49 -23.08 -0.35
C VAL A 194 -12.46 -24.00 -1.09
N ALA A 195 -13.01 -23.55 -2.23
CA ALA A 195 -13.91 -24.34 -3.06
C ALA A 195 -13.24 -25.57 -3.72
N GLU A 196 -11.92 -25.55 -3.93
CA GLU A 196 -11.15 -26.71 -4.39
C GLU A 196 -11.06 -27.85 -3.36
N GLY A 197 -11.40 -27.56 -2.09
CA GLY A 197 -11.36 -28.50 -0.98
C GLY A 197 -10.11 -28.34 -0.10
N LEU A 198 -10.33 -28.39 1.21
CA LEU A 198 -9.27 -28.23 2.21
C LEU A 198 -8.80 -29.59 2.74
N ARG A 199 -7.50 -29.71 3.02
CA ARG A 199 -6.90 -30.86 3.71
C ARG A 199 -6.67 -30.52 5.16
N ASP A 200 -6.69 -31.55 6.01
CA ASP A 200 -6.36 -31.41 7.43
C ASP A 200 -4.92 -30.92 7.61
N LEU A 201 -4.73 -30.05 8.60
CA LEU A 201 -3.54 -29.25 8.79
C LEU A 201 -2.74 -29.77 9.98
N SER A 202 -1.47 -30.10 9.79
CA SER A 202 -0.56 -30.38 10.91
C SER A 202 -0.37 -29.11 11.76
N ILE A 203 -0.73 -29.18 13.05
CA ILE A 203 -0.67 -28.07 14.01
C ILE A 203 0.33 -28.30 15.15
N SER A 204 1.24 -29.27 15.01
CA SER A 204 2.34 -29.49 15.94
C SER A 204 3.61 -30.00 15.24
N ARG A 205 4.75 -29.98 15.93
CA ARG A 205 6.04 -30.51 15.46
C ARG A 205 6.82 -31.14 16.61
N THR A 206 7.67 -32.11 16.31
CA THR A 206 8.59 -32.74 17.27
C THR A 206 10.07 -32.53 16.92
N SER A 207 10.37 -32.02 15.72
CA SER A 207 11.74 -31.86 15.21
C SER A 207 12.56 -30.75 15.87
N PHE A 208 11.94 -29.83 16.61
CA PHE A 208 12.61 -28.72 17.30
C PHE A 208 11.86 -28.34 18.59
N LYS A 209 12.52 -27.58 19.48
CA LYS A 209 11.99 -27.26 20.81
C LYS A 209 11.59 -25.79 20.97
N TRP A 210 12.05 -24.91 20.09
CA TRP A 210 11.72 -23.48 20.15
C TRP A 210 10.28 -23.16 19.69
N GLY A 211 9.33 -23.25 20.62
CA GLY A 211 7.92 -22.94 20.43
C GLY A 211 7.10 -23.17 21.69
N ILE A 212 5.78 -23.01 21.59
CA ILE A 212 4.85 -23.25 22.71
C ILE A 212 4.56 -24.75 22.83
N PRO A 213 4.79 -25.40 23.98
CA PRO A 213 4.47 -26.82 24.16
C PRO A 213 2.97 -27.10 24.04
N VAL A 214 2.62 -28.20 23.38
CA VAL A 214 1.23 -28.69 23.31
C VAL A 214 0.78 -29.16 24.71
N PRO A 215 -0.40 -28.72 25.20
CA PRO A 215 -0.94 -29.19 26.48
C PRO A 215 -1.06 -30.72 26.52
N GLY A 216 -0.48 -31.34 27.55
CA GLY A 216 -0.48 -32.80 27.72
C GLY A 216 0.52 -33.57 26.83
N ALA A 217 1.24 -32.90 25.93
CA ALA A 217 2.23 -33.50 25.03
C ALA A 217 3.47 -32.59 24.90
N PRO A 218 4.29 -32.45 25.96
CA PRO A 218 5.41 -31.50 26.01
C PRO A 218 6.53 -31.76 24.99
N GLU A 219 6.58 -32.95 24.41
CA GLU A 219 7.46 -33.33 23.30
C GLU A 219 7.03 -32.71 21.95
N HIS A 220 5.80 -32.22 21.86
CA HIS A 220 5.29 -31.47 20.72
C HIS A 220 5.34 -29.97 21.00
N VAL A 221 5.82 -29.21 20.01
CA VAL A 221 5.63 -27.75 19.94
C VAL A 221 4.47 -27.43 18.99
N MET A 222 3.65 -26.45 19.35
CA MET A 222 2.57 -25.96 18.49
C MET A 222 3.13 -25.42 17.18
N TYR A 223 2.33 -25.57 16.13
CA TYR A 223 2.62 -24.93 14.85
C TYR A 223 2.65 -23.42 15.03
N VAL A 224 3.76 -22.80 14.62
CA VAL A 224 4.02 -21.37 14.78
C VAL A 224 2.89 -20.48 14.27
N TRP A 225 2.17 -20.86 13.21
CA TRP A 225 1.04 -20.04 12.74
C TRP A 225 -0.18 -20.10 13.65
N LEU A 226 -0.45 -21.22 14.33
CA LEU A 226 -1.55 -21.30 15.29
C LEU A 226 -1.26 -20.43 16.53
N ASP A 227 -0.04 -20.55 17.03
CA ASP A 227 0.55 -19.68 18.06
C ASP A 227 0.44 -18.21 17.64
N ALA A 228 1.09 -17.85 16.54
CA ALA A 228 1.14 -16.49 16.02
C ALA A 228 -0.27 -15.90 15.84
N LEU A 229 -1.21 -16.59 15.18
CA LEU A 229 -2.57 -16.06 14.97
C LEU A 229 -3.33 -15.81 16.28
N THR A 230 -3.01 -16.52 17.36
CA THR A 230 -3.63 -16.31 18.68
C THR A 230 -3.31 -14.92 19.27
N ASN A 231 -2.23 -14.27 18.81
CA ASN A 231 -1.79 -12.97 19.32
C ASN A 231 -2.93 -11.92 19.34
N TYR A 232 -3.77 -11.94 18.31
CA TYR A 232 -4.85 -10.96 18.12
C TYR A 232 -5.88 -11.00 19.25
N VAL A 233 -6.10 -12.17 19.82
CA VAL A 233 -7.02 -12.40 20.94
C VAL A 233 -6.29 -12.22 22.27
N THR A 234 -5.05 -12.72 22.38
CA THR A 234 -4.20 -12.58 23.58
C THR A 234 -4.01 -11.13 23.99
N ALA A 235 -3.75 -10.22 23.05
CA ALA A 235 -3.48 -8.81 23.35
C ALA A 235 -4.66 -8.06 24.00
N LEU A 236 -5.84 -8.67 23.99
CA LEU A 236 -7.05 -8.18 24.65
C LEU A 236 -7.32 -8.88 25.98
N GLY A 237 -6.48 -9.85 26.37
CA GLY A 237 -6.62 -10.68 27.56
C GLY A 237 -7.45 -11.96 27.34
N GLY A 238 -7.98 -12.17 26.14
CA GLY A 238 -8.84 -13.31 25.80
C GLY A 238 -8.09 -14.54 25.29
N PRO A 239 -8.81 -15.64 25.00
CA PRO A 239 -10.24 -15.80 25.27
C PRO A 239 -10.50 -15.86 26.78
N ALA A 240 -11.59 -15.23 27.23
CA ALA A 240 -11.98 -15.12 28.64
C ALA A 240 -13.51 -15.11 28.76
N GLU A 241 -14.03 -15.39 29.95
CA GLU A 241 -15.47 -15.30 30.21
C GLU A 241 -15.93 -13.84 30.30
N PRO A 242 -17.22 -13.54 30.06
CA PRO A 242 -17.73 -12.17 30.13
C PRO A 242 -17.42 -11.49 31.48
N GLY A 243 -16.76 -10.33 31.43
CA GLY A 243 -16.37 -9.54 32.60
C GLY A 243 -14.96 -9.84 33.13
N GLU A 244 -14.29 -10.91 32.69
CA GLU A 244 -12.94 -11.25 33.14
C GLU A 244 -11.84 -10.46 32.41
N ALA A 245 -12.11 -10.05 31.16
CA ALA A 245 -11.17 -9.31 30.33
C ALA A 245 -11.87 -8.14 29.61
N PRO A 246 -11.91 -6.94 30.22
CA PRO A 246 -12.68 -5.79 29.68
C PRO A 246 -12.29 -5.37 28.26
N LEU A 247 -11.01 -5.49 27.89
CA LEU A 247 -10.55 -5.20 26.53
C LEU A 247 -11.05 -6.24 25.53
N TYR A 248 -11.05 -7.52 25.90
CA TYR A 248 -11.60 -8.62 25.09
C TYR A 248 -13.10 -8.43 24.89
N ASP A 249 -13.83 -8.14 25.96
CA ASP A 249 -15.27 -7.87 25.90
C ASP A 249 -15.58 -6.70 24.96
N ARG A 250 -14.85 -5.60 25.13
CA ARG A 250 -15.08 -4.35 24.38
C ARG A 250 -14.72 -4.47 22.90
N PHE A 251 -13.58 -5.06 22.58
CA PHE A 251 -12.96 -4.99 21.25
C PHE A 251 -13.08 -6.29 20.45
N TRP A 252 -13.21 -7.46 21.08
CA TRP A 252 -13.36 -8.72 20.38
C TRP A 252 -14.76 -9.31 20.54
N ALA A 253 -15.22 -9.60 21.75
CA ALA A 253 -16.46 -10.32 21.98
C ALA A 253 -17.70 -9.49 21.61
N ASN A 254 -17.64 -8.16 21.74
CA ASN A 254 -18.71 -7.26 21.31
C ASN A 254 -19.03 -7.42 19.81
N PRO A 255 -20.25 -7.84 19.44
CA PRO A 255 -20.65 -8.01 18.03
C PRO A 255 -20.58 -6.72 17.19
N GLU A 256 -20.73 -5.55 17.82
CA GLU A 256 -20.66 -4.25 17.15
C GLU A 256 -19.23 -3.77 16.89
N SER A 257 -18.23 -4.38 17.56
CA SER A 257 -16.82 -4.01 17.40
C SER A 257 -16.34 -4.37 16.00
N GLN A 258 -15.69 -3.44 15.30
CA GLN A 258 -15.02 -3.74 14.04
C GLN A 258 -13.60 -4.22 14.32
N VAL A 259 -13.31 -5.47 13.96
CA VAL A 259 -11.99 -6.08 14.06
C VAL A 259 -11.38 -6.19 12.67
N VAL A 260 -10.32 -5.44 12.40
CA VAL A 260 -9.67 -5.37 11.09
C VAL A 260 -8.21 -5.82 11.19
N HIS A 261 -7.84 -6.81 10.38
CA HIS A 261 -6.45 -7.26 10.26
C HIS A 261 -5.84 -6.71 8.97
N ILE A 262 -4.82 -5.86 9.09
CA ILE A 262 -4.00 -5.43 7.96
C ILE A 262 -2.90 -6.48 7.75
N VAL A 263 -2.82 -7.05 6.54
CA VAL A 263 -1.85 -8.11 6.24
C VAL A 263 -1.24 -7.96 4.84
N GLY A 264 -0.06 -8.55 4.63
CA GLY A 264 0.48 -8.74 3.29
C GLY A 264 -0.24 -9.87 2.55
N LYS A 265 -0.33 -9.79 1.22
CA LYS A 265 -0.94 -10.83 0.38
C LYS A 265 -0.31 -12.22 0.56
N ASP A 266 0.95 -12.29 0.95
CA ASP A 266 1.71 -13.52 1.18
C ASP A 266 1.21 -14.34 2.36
N ILE A 267 0.59 -13.69 3.35
CA ILE A 267 0.07 -14.34 4.55
C ILE A 267 -1.47 -14.39 4.60
N LEU A 268 -2.13 -14.04 3.50
CA LEU A 268 -3.60 -13.96 3.40
C LEU A 268 -4.28 -15.28 3.74
N ARG A 269 -3.77 -16.42 3.25
CA ARG A 269 -4.40 -17.74 3.48
C ARG A 269 -4.47 -18.09 4.97
N PHE A 270 -3.44 -17.75 5.74
CA PHE A 270 -3.45 -17.98 7.18
C PHE A 270 -4.56 -17.18 7.87
N HIS A 271 -4.79 -15.94 7.43
CA HIS A 271 -5.76 -15.02 8.04
C HIS A 271 -7.20 -15.20 7.55
N ALA A 272 -7.38 -15.64 6.31
CA ALA A 272 -8.69 -15.76 5.70
C ALA A 272 -9.24 -17.19 5.71
N VAL A 273 -8.40 -18.22 5.91
CA VAL A 273 -8.81 -19.63 5.93
C VAL A 273 -8.54 -20.25 7.29
N TYR A 274 -7.27 -20.32 7.72
CA TYR A 274 -6.90 -21.09 8.91
C TYR A 274 -7.39 -20.41 10.19
N TRP A 275 -7.16 -19.11 10.30
CA TRP A 275 -7.57 -18.35 11.47
C TRP A 275 -9.09 -18.40 11.72
N PRO A 276 -9.95 -18.12 10.71
CA PRO A 276 -11.37 -18.35 10.83
C PRO A 276 -11.77 -19.77 11.24
N ALA A 277 -11.12 -20.80 10.68
CA ALA A 277 -11.43 -22.18 11.05
C ALA A 277 -11.04 -22.50 12.51
N PHE A 278 -9.88 -22.02 12.97
CA PHE A 278 -9.46 -22.15 14.37
C PHE A 278 -10.43 -21.44 15.31
N LEU A 279 -10.86 -20.22 14.97
CA LEU A 279 -11.85 -19.47 15.76
C LEU A 279 -13.20 -20.17 15.80
N MET A 280 -13.68 -20.69 14.66
CA MET A 280 -14.94 -21.46 14.61
C MET A 280 -14.87 -22.72 15.47
N SER A 281 -13.74 -23.44 15.47
CA SER A 281 -13.51 -24.61 16.32
C SER A 281 -13.46 -24.24 17.80
N ALA A 282 -12.75 -23.16 18.15
CA ALA A 282 -12.62 -22.68 19.52
C ALA A 282 -13.88 -21.95 20.06
N GLY A 283 -14.95 -21.86 19.27
CA GLY A 283 -16.19 -21.18 19.63
C GLY A 283 -16.04 -19.67 19.80
N LEU A 284 -15.11 -19.06 19.08
CA LEU A 284 -14.78 -17.64 19.18
C LEU A 284 -15.34 -16.84 18.00
N ARG A 285 -15.66 -15.57 18.25
CA ARG A 285 -16.09 -14.63 17.22
C ARG A 285 -14.99 -14.43 16.16
N LEU A 286 -15.41 -14.35 14.90
CA LEU A 286 -14.58 -14.07 13.73
C LEU A 286 -14.26 -12.56 13.61
N PRO A 287 -13.09 -12.19 13.03
CA PRO A 287 -12.81 -10.79 12.73
C PRO A 287 -13.79 -10.24 11.69
N SER A 288 -13.94 -8.92 11.64
CA SER A 288 -14.86 -8.25 10.72
C SER A 288 -14.31 -8.16 9.30
N GLN A 289 -12.99 -7.96 9.16
CA GLN A 289 -12.33 -7.81 7.88
C GLN A 289 -10.84 -8.19 7.92
N ILE A 290 -10.35 -8.77 6.83
CA ILE A 290 -8.95 -8.97 6.49
C ILE A 290 -8.64 -8.09 5.29
N GLN A 291 -7.79 -7.08 5.48
CA GLN A 291 -7.32 -6.21 4.41
C GLN A 291 -5.92 -6.65 3.98
N ALA A 292 -5.81 -7.20 2.78
CA ALA A 292 -4.55 -7.65 2.20
C ALA A 292 -3.97 -6.63 1.23
N HIS A 293 -2.79 -6.10 1.55
CA HIS A 293 -2.03 -5.22 0.65
C HIS A 293 -1.00 -6.01 -0.17
N GLY A 294 -0.56 -5.43 -1.30
CA GLY A 294 0.50 -6.01 -2.12
C GLY A 294 1.90 -5.79 -1.54
N TRP A 295 2.89 -6.25 -2.29
CA TRP A 295 4.29 -6.06 -1.94
C TRP A 295 4.79 -4.67 -2.30
N LEU A 296 5.80 -4.22 -1.58
CA LEU A 296 6.61 -3.08 -1.97
C LEU A 296 7.87 -3.62 -2.67
N THR A 297 8.08 -3.24 -3.92
CA THR A 297 9.36 -3.37 -4.63
C THR A 297 10.17 -2.09 -4.49
N ILE A 298 11.43 -2.11 -4.92
CA ILE A 298 12.27 -0.91 -5.01
C ILE A 298 12.83 -0.82 -6.41
N ASN A 299 12.49 0.25 -7.13
CA ASN A 299 12.84 0.45 -8.54
C ASN A 299 12.54 -0.79 -9.42
N GLY A 300 11.44 -1.48 -9.16
CA GLY A 300 10.99 -2.69 -9.87
C GLY A 300 11.62 -4.00 -9.39
N GLU A 301 12.54 -3.96 -8.42
CA GLU A 301 13.22 -5.14 -7.90
C GLU A 301 12.71 -5.58 -6.53
N LYS A 302 12.79 -6.89 -6.25
CA LYS A 302 12.50 -7.42 -4.92
C LYS A 302 13.56 -6.96 -3.92
N MET A 303 13.14 -6.51 -2.75
CA MET A 303 14.04 -6.20 -1.64
C MET A 303 14.89 -7.41 -1.25
N SER A 304 16.21 -7.23 -1.23
CA SER A 304 17.13 -8.15 -0.59
C SER A 304 18.42 -7.43 -0.15
N LYS A 305 18.98 -7.88 0.97
CA LYS A 305 20.28 -7.37 1.43
C LYS A 305 21.42 -7.72 0.47
N SER A 306 21.35 -8.88 -0.19
CA SER A 306 22.34 -9.33 -1.17
C SER A 306 22.39 -8.47 -2.42
N LEU A 307 21.27 -7.84 -2.81
CA LEU A 307 21.20 -6.89 -3.93
C LEU A 307 21.53 -5.46 -3.50
N GLY A 308 21.79 -5.21 -2.22
CA GLY A 308 22.10 -3.86 -1.71
C GLY A 308 20.93 -2.88 -1.75
N ASN A 309 19.72 -3.32 -2.13
CA ASN A 309 18.52 -2.50 -2.21
C ASN A 309 17.67 -2.57 -0.91
N PHE A 310 18.22 -3.03 0.21
CA PHE A 310 17.51 -3.04 1.49
C PHE A 310 17.28 -1.62 2.00
N LEU A 311 16.03 -1.25 2.29
CA LEU A 311 15.69 0.06 2.86
C LEU A 311 15.30 -0.06 4.34
N PRO A 312 16.20 0.27 5.28
CA PRO A 312 15.85 0.42 6.68
C PRO A 312 14.98 1.67 6.84
N PRO A 313 13.84 1.58 7.55
CA PRO A 313 12.87 2.66 7.54
C PRO A 313 13.31 3.89 8.37
N VAL A 314 14.09 3.70 9.43
CA VAL A 314 14.52 4.79 10.32
C VAL A 314 15.48 5.77 9.62
N PRO A 315 16.62 5.33 9.03
CA PRO A 315 17.49 6.24 8.29
C PRO A 315 16.77 6.96 7.14
N LEU A 316 15.84 6.27 6.48
CA LEU A 316 15.03 6.88 5.44
C LEU A 316 14.15 8.00 6.00
N ALA A 317 13.44 7.75 7.10
CA ALA A 317 12.60 8.74 7.77
C ALA A 317 13.40 9.93 8.33
N GLU A 318 14.61 9.69 8.86
CA GLU A 318 15.52 10.76 9.31
C GLU A 318 15.98 11.64 8.14
N ALA A 319 16.20 11.05 6.97
CA ALA A 319 16.69 11.77 5.81
C ALA A 319 15.61 12.61 5.12
N VAL A 320 14.38 12.09 4.96
CA VAL A 320 13.29 12.79 4.24
C VAL A 320 12.28 13.47 5.17
N GLY A 321 12.27 13.12 6.45
CA GLY A 321 11.23 13.48 7.41
C GLY A 321 10.16 12.40 7.55
N VAL A 322 9.81 12.07 8.80
CA VAL A 322 8.85 11.00 9.15
C VAL A 322 7.50 11.15 8.43
N ASP A 323 6.90 12.34 8.51
CA ASP A 323 5.61 12.61 7.88
C ASP A 323 5.65 12.55 6.35
N VAL A 324 6.78 12.94 5.75
CA VAL A 324 6.99 12.85 4.30
C VAL A 324 7.01 11.38 3.86
N LEU A 325 7.72 10.53 4.61
CA LEU A 325 7.77 9.09 4.33
C LEU A 325 6.37 8.45 4.47
N ARG A 326 5.65 8.78 5.55
CA ARG A 326 4.29 8.30 5.78
C ARG A 326 3.33 8.72 4.67
N TYR A 327 3.37 9.99 4.28
CA TYR A 327 2.61 10.52 3.15
C TYR A 327 2.93 9.75 1.87
N TYR A 328 4.22 9.65 1.52
CA TYR A 328 4.66 9.01 0.29
C TYR A 328 4.16 7.57 0.18
N LEU A 329 4.34 6.76 1.23
CA LEU A 329 3.90 5.37 1.23
C LEU A 329 2.38 5.22 1.07
N MET A 330 1.60 6.12 1.68
CA MET A 330 0.13 6.09 1.58
C MET A 330 -0.40 6.74 0.30
N ARG A 331 0.41 7.53 -0.39
CA ARG A 331 0.05 8.30 -1.58
C ARG A 331 0.43 7.61 -2.89
N GLU A 332 1.63 7.06 -2.94
CA GLU A 332 2.23 6.46 -4.15
C GLU A 332 1.66 5.07 -4.42
N VAL A 333 1.51 4.27 -3.37
CA VAL A 333 1.12 2.87 -3.49
C VAL A 333 -0.40 2.75 -3.47
N GLY A 334 -0.97 2.16 -4.53
CA GLY A 334 -2.36 1.73 -4.54
C GLY A 334 -2.55 0.63 -3.48
N PHE A 335 -3.08 1.00 -2.32
CA PHE A 335 -3.28 0.06 -1.20
C PHE A 335 -4.15 -1.13 -1.66
N GLY A 336 -3.62 -2.35 -1.54
CA GLY A 336 -4.23 -3.57 -2.10
C GLY A 336 -3.47 -4.17 -3.29
N TYR A 337 -2.66 -3.35 -3.98
CA TYR A 337 -1.84 -3.75 -5.12
C TYR A 337 -0.35 -3.74 -4.76
N ASP A 338 0.46 -4.36 -5.61
CA ASP A 338 1.90 -4.22 -5.51
C ASP A 338 2.28 -2.78 -5.90
N GLY A 339 3.25 -2.22 -5.21
CA GLY A 339 3.74 -0.88 -5.47
C GLY A 339 5.26 -0.85 -5.47
N ASP A 340 5.81 0.22 -6.03
CA ASP A 340 7.24 0.43 -6.11
C ASP A 340 7.67 1.64 -5.29
N PHE A 341 8.71 1.47 -4.49
CA PHE A 341 9.37 2.58 -3.82
C PHE A 341 10.45 3.14 -4.74
N SER A 342 10.32 4.43 -5.08
CA SER A 342 11.28 5.15 -5.90
C SER A 342 11.72 6.44 -5.21
N HIS A 343 13.02 6.58 -4.98
CA HIS A 343 13.60 7.81 -4.42
C HIS A 343 13.29 9.04 -5.30
N LYS A 344 13.31 8.86 -6.62
CA LYS A 344 12.96 9.90 -7.58
C LYS A 344 11.50 10.34 -7.42
N ASN A 345 10.58 9.38 -7.34
CA ASN A 345 9.16 9.70 -7.17
C ASN A 345 8.87 10.33 -5.81
N LEU A 346 9.61 9.93 -4.77
CA LEU A 346 9.52 10.56 -3.45
C LEU A 346 9.87 12.05 -3.54
N VAL A 347 10.99 12.41 -4.15
CA VAL A 347 11.41 13.82 -4.31
C VAL A 347 10.43 14.57 -5.20
N ALA A 348 9.97 13.96 -6.29
CA ALA A 348 8.99 14.57 -7.20
C ALA A 348 7.67 14.91 -6.49
N ARG A 349 7.12 13.98 -5.71
CA ARG A 349 5.90 14.21 -4.91
C ARG A 349 6.12 15.21 -3.80
N TYR A 350 7.25 15.14 -3.10
CA TYR A 350 7.60 16.12 -2.08
C TYR A 350 7.56 17.55 -2.65
N ASN A 351 8.26 17.77 -3.77
CA ASN A 351 8.32 19.09 -4.38
C ASN A 351 6.98 19.52 -4.98
N GLY A 352 6.32 18.64 -5.73
CA GLY A 352 5.08 18.95 -6.45
C GLY A 352 3.86 19.12 -5.54
N GLU A 353 3.68 18.22 -4.57
CA GLU A 353 2.44 18.11 -3.79
C GLU A 353 2.57 18.73 -2.39
N LEU A 354 3.69 18.53 -1.71
CA LEU A 354 3.89 19.03 -0.34
C LEU A 354 4.41 20.46 -0.34
N ALA A 355 5.54 20.72 -1.01
CA ALA A 355 6.15 22.04 -1.06
C ALA A 355 5.35 23.03 -1.91
N ASN A 356 5.11 22.70 -3.19
CA ASN A 356 4.42 23.60 -4.12
C ASN A 356 2.89 23.60 -3.94
N GLY A 357 2.32 22.55 -3.33
CA GLY A 357 0.89 22.46 -3.02
C GLY A 357 0.57 23.07 -1.66
N LEU A 358 0.63 22.25 -0.60
CA LEU A 358 0.19 22.62 0.74
C LEU A 358 1.07 23.71 1.39
N GLY A 359 2.39 23.55 1.34
CA GLY A 359 3.34 24.49 1.94
C GLY A 359 3.28 25.88 1.30
N ASN A 360 3.21 25.93 -0.03
CA ASN A 360 3.06 27.18 -0.78
C ASN A 360 1.74 27.89 -0.45
N LEU A 361 0.62 27.15 -0.36
CA LEU A 361 -0.68 27.73 -0.03
C LEU A 361 -0.66 28.50 1.30
N LEU A 362 -0.08 27.89 2.35
CA LEU A 362 0.10 28.54 3.65
C LEU A 362 0.98 29.78 3.52
N ASN A 363 2.16 29.64 2.93
CA ASN A 363 3.15 30.72 2.82
C ASN A 363 2.67 31.92 1.99
N ARG A 364 1.74 31.71 1.04
CA ARG A 364 1.15 32.79 0.24
C ARG A 364 0.16 33.65 1.02
N ILE A 365 -0.49 33.10 2.05
CA ILE A 365 -1.60 33.77 2.73
C ILE A 365 -1.19 34.44 4.05
N LEU A 366 -0.34 33.79 4.86
CA LEU A 366 0.06 34.33 6.17
C LEU A 366 0.61 35.77 6.10
N PRO A 367 1.47 36.15 5.13
CA PRO A 367 2.03 37.50 5.08
C PRO A 367 0.98 38.61 4.91
N PHE A 368 -0.14 38.33 4.23
CA PHE A 368 -1.23 39.30 4.09
C PHE A 368 -1.95 39.53 5.41
N VAL A 369 -2.17 38.46 6.19
CA VAL A 369 -2.80 38.56 7.52
C VAL A 369 -1.91 39.33 8.49
N GLU A 370 -0.60 39.05 8.49
CA GLU A 370 0.35 39.79 9.32
C GLU A 370 0.39 41.27 8.97
N LYS A 371 0.53 41.58 7.67
CA LYS A 371 0.73 42.95 7.18
C LYS A 371 -0.52 43.83 7.33
N HIS A 372 -1.69 43.32 6.98
CA HIS A 372 -2.91 44.13 6.91
C HIS A 372 -3.77 44.04 8.17
N PHE A 373 -3.68 42.94 8.92
CA PHE A 373 -4.59 42.67 10.03
C PHE A 373 -3.86 42.42 11.36
N GLY A 374 -2.59 42.84 11.46
CA GLY A 374 -1.79 42.68 12.68
C GLY A 374 -1.58 41.22 13.10
N GLY A 375 -1.71 40.29 12.14
CA GLY A 375 -1.67 38.86 12.38
C GLY A 375 -2.98 38.29 12.93
N VAL A 376 -4.04 39.07 13.06
CA VAL A 376 -5.35 38.59 13.55
C VAL A 376 -6.23 38.21 12.37
N ILE A 377 -6.73 36.98 12.38
CA ILE A 377 -7.64 36.46 11.36
C ILE A 377 -8.98 37.18 11.50
N GLN A 378 -9.44 37.78 10.41
CA GLN A 378 -10.66 38.58 10.40
C GLN A 378 -11.91 37.70 10.34
N PRO A 379 -13.06 38.17 10.85
CA PRO A 379 -14.32 37.47 10.63
C PRO A 379 -14.68 37.48 9.14
N LEU A 380 -15.18 36.35 8.65
CA LEU A 380 -15.82 36.31 7.33
C LEU A 380 -17.15 37.07 7.38
N ASP A 381 -17.32 38.01 6.47
CA ASP A 381 -18.63 38.55 6.13
C ASP A 381 -19.39 37.57 5.20
N GLU A 382 -20.53 37.99 4.64
CA GLU A 382 -21.33 37.11 3.76
C GLU A 382 -20.48 36.54 2.62
N PRO A 383 -20.36 35.21 2.46
CA PRO A 383 -19.46 34.62 1.46
C PRO A 383 -19.91 34.99 0.05
N GLY A 384 -18.94 35.33 -0.83
CA GLY A 384 -19.20 35.45 -2.25
C GLY A 384 -19.25 34.08 -2.93
N GLU A 385 -19.50 34.07 -4.25
CA GLU A 385 -19.59 32.83 -5.03
C GLU A 385 -18.33 31.96 -4.89
N LEU A 386 -17.14 32.57 -4.91
CA LEU A 386 -15.87 31.84 -4.79
C LEU A 386 -15.68 31.18 -3.43
N GLU A 387 -16.12 31.83 -2.35
CA GLU A 387 -16.05 31.27 -1.00
C GLU A 387 -17.05 30.12 -0.82
N ILE A 388 -18.22 30.24 -1.45
CA ILE A 388 -19.21 29.15 -1.48
C ILE A 388 -18.63 27.94 -2.21
N GLU A 389 -18.06 28.13 -3.41
CA GLU A 389 -17.42 27.05 -4.18
C GLU A 389 -16.28 26.38 -3.37
N LEU A 390 -15.45 27.17 -2.67
CA LEU A 390 -14.36 26.65 -1.84
C LEU A 390 -14.88 25.82 -0.65
N ARG A 391 -15.95 26.29 0.01
CA ARG A 391 -16.59 25.56 1.12
C ARG A 391 -17.22 24.25 0.65
N GLU A 392 -17.86 24.26 -0.52
CA GLU A 392 -18.41 23.04 -1.13
C GLU A 392 -17.29 22.06 -1.51
N ALA A 393 -16.18 22.54 -2.07
CA ALA A 393 -15.01 21.72 -2.35
C ALA A 393 -14.43 21.10 -1.06
N ALA A 394 -14.37 21.87 0.03
CA ALA A 394 -13.89 21.37 1.32
C ALA A 394 -14.81 20.29 1.89
N ARG A 395 -16.12 20.51 1.83
CA ARG A 395 -17.14 19.54 2.23
C ARG A 395 -17.03 18.25 1.42
N LYS A 396 -16.95 18.36 0.09
CA LYS A 396 -16.78 17.22 -0.81
C LYS A 396 -15.54 16.40 -0.46
N ALA A 397 -14.39 17.07 -0.29
CA ALA A 397 -13.14 16.41 0.09
C ALA A 397 -13.28 15.67 1.43
N ALA A 398 -13.94 16.26 2.43
CA ALA A 398 -14.19 15.62 3.72
C ALA A 398 -15.06 14.37 3.60
N PHE A 399 -16.11 14.39 2.79
CA PHE A 399 -16.97 13.21 2.58
C PHE A 399 -16.23 12.10 1.82
N GLU A 400 -15.55 12.42 0.73
CA GLU A 400 -14.82 11.42 -0.07
C GLU A 400 -13.64 10.82 0.70
N ALA A 401 -12.84 11.64 1.39
CA ALA A 401 -11.72 11.14 2.19
C ALA A 401 -12.18 10.25 3.34
N ASN A 402 -13.30 10.59 4.01
CA ASN A 402 -13.91 9.72 5.01
C ASN A 402 -14.33 8.37 4.41
N ARG A 403 -15.06 8.40 3.27
CA ARG A 403 -15.53 7.19 2.60
C ARG A 403 -14.35 6.29 2.23
N HIS A 404 -13.32 6.85 1.61
CA HIS A 404 -12.14 6.10 1.21
C HIS A 404 -11.36 5.53 2.39
N LEU A 405 -11.28 6.22 3.53
CA LEU A 405 -10.63 5.68 4.73
C LEU A 405 -11.44 4.56 5.40
N GLU A 406 -12.78 4.65 5.40
CA GLU A 406 -13.65 3.54 5.84
C GLU A 406 -13.52 2.31 4.91
N GLU A 407 -13.25 2.52 3.62
CA GLU A 407 -12.96 1.47 2.63
C GLU A 407 -11.49 0.99 2.65
N VAL A 408 -10.65 1.54 3.55
CA VAL A 408 -9.21 1.23 3.66
C VAL A 408 -8.43 1.54 2.37
N LEU A 409 -8.76 2.66 1.72
CA LEU A 409 -8.12 3.19 0.52
C LEU A 409 -7.41 4.53 0.82
N PRO A 410 -6.31 4.54 1.61
CA PRO A 410 -5.63 5.76 2.02
C PRO A 410 -5.16 6.64 0.86
N HIS A 411 -4.70 6.04 -0.24
CA HIS A 411 -4.28 6.75 -1.45
C HIS A 411 -5.40 7.57 -2.10
N ARG A 412 -6.63 7.04 -2.13
CA ARG A 412 -7.81 7.75 -2.66
C ARG A 412 -8.29 8.84 -1.71
N ALA A 413 -8.14 8.64 -0.40
CA ALA A 413 -8.40 9.69 0.56
C ALA A 413 -7.44 10.87 0.38
N LEU A 414 -6.16 10.60 0.15
CA LEU A 414 -5.17 11.64 -0.17
C LEU A 414 -5.45 12.31 -1.53
N ASP A 415 -5.91 11.59 -2.55
CA ASP A 415 -6.38 12.20 -3.81
C ASP A 415 -7.45 13.27 -3.53
N ALA A 416 -8.50 12.91 -2.77
CA ALA A 416 -9.60 13.83 -2.43
C ALA A 416 -9.13 15.05 -1.60
N ILE A 417 -8.21 14.84 -0.65
CA ILE A 417 -7.65 15.94 0.16
C ILE A 417 -6.81 16.88 -0.72
N TRP A 418 -6.00 16.35 -1.64
CA TRP A 418 -5.16 17.17 -2.51
C TRP A 418 -5.93 17.86 -3.63
N GLU A 419 -7.10 17.35 -4.04
CA GLU A 419 -8.04 18.09 -4.88
C GLU A 419 -8.49 19.40 -4.23
N LEU A 420 -8.76 19.40 -2.92
CA LEU A 420 -9.05 20.62 -2.15
C LEU A 420 -7.85 21.55 -2.10
N VAL A 421 -6.64 21.04 -1.85
CA VAL A 421 -5.41 21.86 -1.86
C VAL A 421 -5.20 22.54 -3.21
N ALA A 422 -5.42 21.81 -4.31
CA ALA A 422 -5.34 22.35 -5.66
C ALA A 422 -6.44 23.40 -5.92
N PHE A 423 -7.67 23.14 -5.46
CA PHE A 423 -8.78 24.08 -5.55
C PHE A 423 -8.48 25.38 -4.80
N ALA A 424 -7.97 25.28 -3.57
CA ALA A 424 -7.60 26.42 -2.74
C ALA A 424 -6.47 27.25 -3.38
N ASN A 425 -5.47 26.63 -4.00
CA ASN A 425 -4.45 27.35 -4.76
C ASN A 425 -5.07 28.14 -5.94
N ARG A 426 -5.98 27.51 -6.72
CA ARG A 426 -6.69 28.21 -7.81
C ARG A 426 -7.56 29.36 -7.29
N TYR A 427 -8.18 29.21 -6.12
CA TYR A 427 -8.92 30.28 -5.48
C TYR A 427 -8.01 31.48 -5.18
N VAL A 428 -6.80 31.26 -4.66
CA VAL A 428 -5.81 32.35 -4.45
C VAL A 428 -5.44 33.02 -5.77
N ASP A 429 -5.30 32.24 -6.84
CA ASP A 429 -4.98 32.79 -8.17
C ASP A 429 -6.13 33.61 -8.77
N ARG A 430 -7.39 33.23 -8.52
CA ARG A 430 -8.58 33.97 -8.97
C ARG A 430 -8.85 35.24 -8.17
N THR A 431 -8.57 35.20 -6.87
CA THR A 431 -8.81 36.34 -5.96
C THR A 431 -7.68 37.37 -5.98
N GLU A 432 -6.48 36.98 -6.42
CA GLU A 432 -5.31 37.84 -6.58
C GLU A 432 -5.04 38.74 -5.34
N PRO A 433 -4.80 38.16 -4.13
CA PRO A 433 -4.65 38.94 -2.90
C PRO A 433 -3.54 40.00 -2.95
N TRP A 434 -2.54 39.82 -3.82
CA TRP A 434 -1.52 40.85 -4.08
C TRP A 434 -2.08 42.10 -4.76
N LYS A 435 -3.09 41.98 -5.62
CA LYS A 435 -3.81 43.13 -6.19
C LYS A 435 -4.73 43.76 -5.16
N LEU A 436 -5.48 42.95 -4.40
CA LEU A 436 -6.35 43.46 -3.32
C LEU A 436 -5.55 44.27 -2.29
N SER A 437 -4.39 43.75 -1.87
CA SER A 437 -3.43 44.44 -0.99
C SER A 437 -2.94 45.78 -1.56
N LYS A 438 -2.64 45.85 -2.86
CA LYS A 438 -2.19 47.08 -3.53
C LYS A 438 -3.31 48.10 -3.71
N ASN A 439 -4.53 47.63 -3.97
CA ASN A 439 -5.70 48.47 -4.21
C ASN A 439 -6.35 48.96 -2.91
N GLY A 440 -5.93 48.45 -1.75
CA GLY A 440 -6.48 48.82 -0.44
C GLY A 440 -7.86 48.22 -0.15
N ASP A 441 -8.27 47.17 -0.87
CA ASP A 441 -9.52 46.46 -0.59
C ASP A 441 -9.34 45.47 0.56
N GLU A 442 -9.29 46.02 1.77
CA GLU A 442 -9.08 45.24 3.00
C GLU A 442 -10.21 44.25 3.26
N ARG A 443 -11.44 44.57 2.83
CA ARG A 443 -12.61 43.70 3.02
C ARG A 443 -12.49 42.44 2.16
N ALA A 444 -12.18 42.59 0.87
CA ALA A 444 -11.96 41.44 -0.01
C ALA A 444 -10.72 40.63 0.39
N LEU A 445 -9.65 41.32 0.83
CA LEU A 445 -8.44 40.65 1.31
C LEU A 445 -8.70 39.83 2.59
N ALA A 446 -9.47 40.37 3.54
CA ALA A 446 -9.88 39.68 4.76
C ALA A 446 -10.69 38.41 4.44
N ARG A 447 -11.67 38.52 3.53
CA ARG A 447 -12.46 37.39 3.04
C ARG A 447 -11.57 36.31 2.42
N CYS A 448 -10.68 36.70 1.49
CA CYS A 448 -9.75 35.80 0.80
C CYS A 448 -8.84 35.04 1.76
N THR A 449 -8.19 35.76 2.66
CA THR A 449 -7.22 35.16 3.59
C THR A 449 -7.91 34.24 4.59
N THR A 450 -9.08 34.63 5.12
CA THR A 450 -9.83 33.82 6.08
C THR A 450 -10.39 32.55 5.44
N ALA A 451 -10.93 32.63 4.21
CA ALA A 451 -11.44 31.47 3.49
C ALA A 451 -10.36 30.40 3.24
N ILE A 452 -9.13 30.82 2.90
CA ILE A 452 -8.00 29.88 2.78
C ILE A 452 -7.59 29.30 4.12
N ILE A 453 -7.59 30.08 5.20
CA ILE A 453 -7.27 29.58 6.53
C ILE A 453 -8.32 28.56 7.01
N GLU A 454 -9.61 28.77 6.73
CA GLU A 454 -10.66 27.76 6.97
C GLU A 454 -10.39 26.47 6.18
N ALA A 455 -10.01 26.57 4.89
CA ALA A 455 -9.66 25.41 4.08
C ALA A 455 -8.40 24.69 4.60
N LEU A 456 -7.36 25.42 5.01
CA LEU A 456 -6.15 24.88 5.62
C LEU A 456 -6.44 24.18 6.95
N ALA A 457 -7.36 24.72 7.76
CA ALA A 457 -7.82 24.07 8.98
C ALA A 457 -8.50 22.72 8.68
N ALA A 458 -9.37 22.66 7.68
CA ALA A 458 -10.00 21.41 7.24
C ALA A 458 -8.97 20.39 6.71
N VAL A 459 -8.05 20.82 5.84
CA VAL A 459 -6.95 19.98 5.34
C VAL A 459 -6.11 19.46 6.50
N SER A 460 -5.81 20.29 7.50
CA SER A 460 -5.00 19.88 8.66
C SER A 460 -5.64 18.73 9.42
N VAL A 461 -6.96 18.67 9.54
CA VAL A 461 -7.66 17.57 10.21
C VAL A 461 -7.67 16.31 9.34
N MET A 462 -7.97 16.44 8.05
CA MET A 462 -8.06 15.29 7.13
C MET A 462 -6.70 14.65 6.84
N ALA A 463 -5.63 15.45 6.78
CA ALA A 463 -4.28 14.99 6.52
C ALA A 463 -3.53 14.54 7.80
N TRP A 464 -4.02 14.88 8.99
CA TRP A 464 -3.38 14.54 10.27
C TRP A 464 -3.13 13.04 10.46
N PRO A 465 -4.02 12.11 10.05
CA PRO A 465 -3.73 10.67 10.13
C PRO A 465 -2.45 10.27 9.39
N PHE A 466 -2.12 10.97 8.31
CA PHE A 466 -0.96 10.69 7.45
C PHE A 466 0.29 11.43 7.91
N MET A 467 0.15 12.72 8.24
CA MET A 467 1.24 13.63 8.57
C MET A 467 0.98 14.40 9.87
N PRO A 468 0.92 13.71 11.03
CA PRO A 468 0.49 14.33 12.28
C PRO A 468 1.36 15.54 12.68
N GLY A 469 2.69 15.42 12.61
CA GLY A 469 3.60 16.49 13.03
C GLY A 469 3.55 17.73 12.13
N LYS A 470 3.47 17.56 10.80
CA LYS A 470 3.35 18.66 9.83
C LYS A 470 1.98 19.30 9.89
N CYS A 471 0.92 18.53 10.17
CA CYS A 471 -0.40 19.09 10.39
C CYS A 471 -0.45 19.91 11.69
N ASP A 472 0.18 19.46 12.78
CA ASP A 472 0.25 20.23 14.02
C ASP A 472 1.08 21.51 13.87
N LEU A 473 2.19 21.47 13.11
CA LEU A 473 2.96 22.66 12.74
C LEU A 473 2.13 23.64 11.88
N LEU A 474 1.34 23.14 10.94
CA LEU A 474 0.42 23.95 10.14
C LEU A 474 -0.60 24.63 11.06
N ARG A 475 -1.24 23.86 11.95
CA ARG A 475 -2.25 24.34 12.90
C ARG A 475 -1.69 25.45 13.79
N ALA A 476 -0.47 25.28 14.31
CA ALA A 476 0.21 26.29 15.10
C ALA A 476 0.40 27.61 14.33
N GLN A 477 0.78 27.57 13.04
CA GLN A 477 0.96 28.78 12.23
C GLN A 477 -0.35 29.52 11.93
N ILE A 478 -1.49 28.83 11.95
CA ILE A 478 -2.83 29.45 11.81
C ILE A 478 -3.52 29.71 13.17
N GLY A 479 -2.79 29.59 14.28
CA GLY A 479 -3.30 29.92 15.62
C GLY A 479 -4.24 28.87 16.23
N LEU A 480 -4.21 27.64 15.73
CA LEU A 480 -4.96 26.49 16.26
C LEU A 480 -4.04 25.59 17.11
N PRO A 481 -4.57 24.94 18.16
CA PRO A 481 -3.81 23.96 18.93
C PRO A 481 -3.52 22.70 18.09
N PRO A 482 -2.54 21.87 18.49
CA PRO A 482 -2.36 20.53 17.94
C PRO A 482 -3.69 19.75 17.93
N LEU A 483 -3.83 18.80 16.99
CA LEU A 483 -5.03 17.98 16.96
C LEU A 483 -4.96 16.91 18.05
N GLU A 484 -5.95 16.93 18.95
CA GLU A 484 -6.07 15.99 20.06
C GLU A 484 -7.40 15.23 19.95
N PRO A 485 -7.43 14.07 19.27
CA PRO A 485 -8.66 13.30 19.14
C PRO A 485 -9.13 12.71 20.46
N GLU A 486 -10.43 12.85 20.73
CA GLU A 486 -11.07 12.32 21.94
C GLU A 486 -12.14 11.28 21.60
N GLU A 487 -12.23 10.23 22.40
CA GLU A 487 -13.28 9.22 22.26
C GLU A 487 -14.66 9.87 22.47
N GLY A 488 -15.62 9.61 21.57
CA GLY A 488 -16.96 10.20 21.57
C GLY A 488 -17.07 11.53 20.83
N ALA A 489 -15.94 12.20 20.53
CA ALA A 489 -15.91 13.45 19.79
C ALA A 489 -15.40 13.23 18.37
N CYS A 490 -16.32 13.17 17.39
CA CYS A 490 -15.91 13.25 15.99
C CYS A 490 -15.32 14.63 15.75
N MET A 491 -14.09 14.75 15.23
CA MET A 491 -13.46 16.01 14.83
C MET A 491 -13.37 16.19 13.32
N TRP A 492 -13.72 15.14 12.55
CA TRP A 492 -13.68 15.18 11.09
C TRP A 492 -14.51 16.33 10.49
N PRO A 493 -13.98 17.11 9.52
CA PRO A 493 -14.54 18.39 9.12
C PRO A 493 -15.63 18.26 8.05
N PHE A 494 -16.71 17.51 8.33
CA PHE A 494 -17.85 17.42 7.39
C PHE A 494 -18.57 18.76 7.19
N GLU A 495 -18.53 19.61 8.21
CA GLU A 495 -19.09 20.96 8.20
C GLU A 495 -18.10 21.87 8.95
N PRO A 496 -18.12 23.20 8.71
CA PRO A 496 -17.32 24.15 9.48
C PRO A 496 -17.70 24.07 10.98
N ARG A 497 -16.72 23.93 11.87
CA ARG A 497 -16.96 23.72 13.32
C ARG A 497 -16.32 24.75 14.23
N GLU A 498 -15.05 25.07 13.98
CA GLU A 498 -14.32 26.11 14.71
C GLU A 498 -14.16 27.33 13.82
N THR A 499 -14.56 28.50 14.33
CA THR A 499 -14.18 29.75 13.67
C THR A 499 -12.71 30.03 13.93
N VAL A 500 -11.97 30.25 12.84
CA VAL A 500 -10.58 30.71 12.89
C VAL A 500 -10.50 32.22 13.14
N ALA A 501 -11.63 32.94 13.08
CA ALA A 501 -11.68 34.37 13.32
C ALA A 501 -11.23 34.73 14.74
N GLY A 502 -10.47 35.82 14.86
CA GLY A 502 -9.88 36.29 16.12
C GLY A 502 -8.65 35.51 16.57
N LYS A 503 -8.31 34.37 15.95
CA LYS A 503 -7.04 33.68 16.18
C LYS A 503 -5.89 34.47 15.56
N LYS A 504 -4.69 34.31 16.12
CA LYS A 504 -3.49 34.99 15.66
C LYS A 504 -2.62 34.03 14.86
N VAL A 505 -2.27 34.42 13.63
CA VAL A 505 -1.28 33.68 12.84
C VAL A 505 0.10 33.90 13.43
N VAL A 506 0.95 32.87 13.29
CA VAL A 506 2.34 32.91 13.74
C VAL A 506 3.20 32.49 12.57
N LYS A 507 4.10 33.39 12.13
CA LYS A 507 5.12 33.04 11.15
C LYS A 507 6.03 31.95 11.70
N GLY A 508 6.06 30.82 11.00
CA GLY A 508 6.98 29.71 11.29
C GLY A 508 7.97 29.47 10.15
N GLU A 509 8.78 28.43 10.31
CA GLU A 509 9.57 27.88 9.21
C GLU A 509 8.65 27.32 8.12
N ALA A 510 9.17 27.24 6.89
CA ALA A 510 8.42 26.63 5.79
C ALA A 510 8.10 25.16 6.14
N LEU A 511 6.82 24.78 6.03
CA LEU A 511 6.39 23.41 6.36
C LEU A 511 7.15 22.35 5.55
N PHE A 512 7.39 22.64 4.27
CA PHE A 512 8.08 21.75 3.34
C PHE A 512 9.10 22.58 2.52
N PRO A 513 10.32 22.80 3.04
CA PRO A 513 11.38 23.49 2.30
C PRO A 513 11.69 22.72 1.01
N ARG A 514 11.67 23.39 -0.15
CA ARG A 514 11.87 22.73 -1.45
C ARG A 514 13.21 21.98 -1.49
N ILE A 515 13.21 20.77 -2.04
CA ILE A 515 14.42 20.00 -2.31
C ILE A 515 14.92 20.41 -3.70
N ASP A 516 16.01 21.17 -3.76
CA ASP A 516 16.70 21.49 -5.00
C ASP A 516 17.63 20.34 -5.45
N ALA A 517 18.25 20.45 -6.62
CA ALA A 517 19.12 19.41 -7.17
C ALA A 517 20.33 19.08 -6.26
N LYS A 518 20.83 20.07 -5.51
CA LYS A 518 21.94 19.86 -4.58
C LYS A 518 21.47 19.11 -3.32
N ALA A 519 20.31 19.48 -2.79
CA ALA A 519 19.68 18.80 -1.67
C ALA A 519 19.23 17.36 -2.04
N GLU A 520 18.76 17.15 -3.27
CA GLU A 520 18.43 15.83 -3.80
C GLU A 520 19.67 14.94 -3.90
N ALA A 521 20.77 15.46 -4.47
CA ALA A 521 22.03 14.72 -4.54
C ALA A 521 22.53 14.33 -3.13
N ALA A 522 22.50 15.27 -2.18
CA ALA A 522 22.89 15.01 -0.80
C ALA A 522 21.95 14.00 -0.08
N LEU A 523 20.66 14.02 -0.41
CA LEU A 523 19.68 13.06 0.12
C LEU A 523 19.97 11.65 -0.41
N LEU A 524 20.19 11.50 -1.71
CA LEU A 524 20.51 10.20 -2.33
C LEU A 524 21.83 9.63 -1.78
N GLU A 525 22.84 10.49 -1.61
CA GLU A 525 24.12 10.13 -0.98
C GLU A 525 23.92 9.62 0.46
N LYS A 526 23.16 10.34 1.29
CA LYS A 526 22.83 9.93 2.67
C LYS A 526 22.11 8.59 2.74
N LEU A 527 21.27 8.29 1.76
CA LEU A 527 20.51 7.05 1.69
C LEU A 527 21.34 5.87 1.17
N GLY A 528 22.63 6.09 0.89
CA GLY A 528 23.51 5.05 0.31
C GLY A 528 23.05 4.62 -1.08
N VAL A 529 22.18 5.40 -1.72
CA VAL A 529 21.77 5.18 -3.10
C VAL A 529 22.94 5.63 -3.94
N LYS A 530 23.73 4.66 -4.40
CA LYS A 530 24.72 4.95 -5.44
C LYS A 530 23.95 5.61 -6.59
N PRO A 531 24.43 6.74 -7.16
CA PRO A 531 23.95 7.17 -8.46
C PRO A 531 23.94 5.92 -9.34
N ALA A 532 22.82 5.64 -10.01
CA ALA A 532 22.74 4.47 -10.87
C ALA A 532 24.04 4.45 -11.69
N GLU A 533 24.88 3.44 -11.47
CA GLU A 533 26.00 3.21 -12.37
C GLU A 533 25.33 3.12 -13.74
N PRO A 534 25.69 3.98 -14.72
CA PRO A 534 25.29 3.70 -16.09
C PRO A 534 25.69 2.26 -16.32
N ALA A 535 24.73 1.41 -16.70
CA ALA A 535 24.91 -0.03 -16.81
C ALA A 535 26.31 -0.29 -17.38
N ALA A 536 27.17 -0.94 -16.59
CA ALA A 536 28.60 -0.99 -16.89
C ALA A 536 28.80 -1.48 -18.33
N PRO A 537 29.62 -0.78 -19.14
CA PRO A 537 29.85 -1.14 -20.53
C PRO A 537 30.51 -2.52 -20.56
N LYS A 538 29.93 -3.47 -21.30
CA LYS A 538 30.74 -4.57 -21.85
C LYS A 538 31.60 -3.98 -22.95
N ASP A 539 32.90 -4.23 -22.84
CA ASP A 539 33.99 -3.56 -23.53
C ASP A 539 33.75 -3.25 -25.02
N GLU A 540 34.10 -2.00 -25.30
CA GLU A 540 33.96 -1.26 -26.55
C GLU A 540 35.16 -1.49 -27.50
N ALA A 541 34.97 -1.20 -28.77
CA ALA A 541 36.03 -0.63 -29.61
C ALA A 541 35.47 0.59 -30.36
N PRO A 542 36.27 1.63 -30.61
CA PRO A 542 36.88 2.54 -29.63
C PRO A 542 36.27 3.96 -29.71
N LYS A 543 36.29 4.65 -28.57
CA LYS A 543 35.88 6.05 -28.36
C LYS A 543 36.81 7.06 -29.06
N ALA A 544 36.20 8.07 -29.68
CA ALA A 544 36.79 9.40 -29.84
C ALA A 544 35.87 10.46 -29.20
N LYS A 545 36.38 11.01 -28.08
CA LYS A 545 36.08 12.29 -27.40
C LYS A 545 34.69 12.92 -27.59
N LEU A 546 33.91 12.93 -26.51
CA LEU A 546 32.83 13.91 -26.29
C LEU A 546 33.21 14.77 -25.08
N ALA A 547 33.26 16.07 -25.33
CA ALA A 547 33.36 17.12 -24.33
C ALA A 547 31.94 17.50 -23.86
N ASP A 548 31.86 17.96 -22.61
CA ASP A 548 30.68 18.50 -21.93
C ASP A 548 29.97 19.61 -22.71
N GLU A 549 28.65 19.52 -22.79
CA GLU A 549 27.66 20.58 -22.50
C GLU A 549 26.23 19.98 -22.49
N PRO A 550 25.30 20.50 -21.66
CA PRO A 550 23.93 20.00 -21.60
C PRO A 550 23.20 20.34 -22.90
N SER A 551 22.91 19.31 -23.70
CA SER A 551 22.02 19.44 -24.85
C SER A 551 20.63 19.86 -24.37
N LYS A 552 20.23 21.09 -24.73
CA LYS A 552 18.83 21.52 -24.69
C LYS A 552 17.98 20.45 -25.37
N LEU A 553 16.90 20.03 -24.73
CA LEU A 553 15.84 19.26 -25.40
C LEU A 553 15.57 19.92 -26.75
N ALA A 554 15.85 19.20 -27.83
CA ALA A 554 15.54 19.67 -29.16
C ALA A 554 14.02 19.94 -29.20
N GLU A 555 13.64 21.10 -29.70
CA GLU A 555 12.24 21.37 -30.02
C GLU A 555 11.76 20.24 -30.95
N PRO A 556 10.52 19.74 -30.76
CA PRO A 556 9.99 18.66 -31.58
C PRO A 556 10.18 18.99 -33.06
N GLU A 557 10.68 18.05 -33.86
CA GLU A 557 11.06 18.28 -35.28
C GLU A 557 9.90 18.79 -36.18
N GLY A 558 8.67 18.83 -35.67
CA GLY A 558 7.48 19.40 -36.31
C GLY A 558 6.87 20.65 -35.65
N GLY A 559 7.54 21.23 -34.65
CA GLY A 559 6.99 22.31 -33.82
C GLY A 559 5.92 21.85 -32.82
N TYR A 560 5.41 22.77 -32.02
CA TYR A 560 4.30 22.49 -31.09
C TYR A 560 2.96 22.50 -31.83
N ILE A 561 2.16 21.45 -31.63
CA ILE A 561 0.78 21.41 -32.11
C ILE A 561 -0.18 22.02 -31.08
N THR A 562 -1.32 22.53 -31.52
CA THR A 562 -2.36 23.02 -30.60
C THR A 562 -3.17 21.86 -30.01
N PHE A 563 -3.90 22.11 -28.93
CA PHE A 563 -4.85 21.12 -28.39
C PHE A 563 -5.90 20.72 -29.44
N ASP A 564 -6.33 21.66 -30.29
CA ASP A 564 -7.30 21.39 -31.36
C ASP A 564 -6.73 20.42 -32.40
N ASP A 565 -5.41 20.43 -32.64
CA ASP A 565 -4.76 19.48 -33.53
C ASP A 565 -4.68 18.08 -32.92
N PHE A 566 -4.45 17.98 -31.61
CA PHE A 566 -4.54 16.71 -30.88
C PHE A 566 -5.98 16.17 -30.86
N ALA A 567 -6.97 17.03 -30.62
CA ALA A 567 -8.38 16.66 -30.57
C ALA A 567 -8.92 16.11 -31.91
N LYS A 568 -8.26 16.46 -33.04
CA LYS A 568 -8.55 15.89 -34.36
C LYS A 568 -8.12 14.44 -34.52
N VAL A 569 -7.26 13.89 -33.67
CA VAL A 569 -6.79 12.51 -33.76
C VAL A 569 -7.75 11.58 -33.01
N ASP A 570 -8.33 10.59 -33.69
CA ASP A 570 -9.20 9.58 -33.07
C ASP A 570 -8.35 8.38 -32.67
N LEU A 571 -7.89 8.36 -31.42
CA LEU A 571 -7.16 7.24 -30.82
C LEU A 571 -8.15 6.30 -30.13
N ARG A 572 -8.10 5.02 -30.48
CA ARG A 572 -8.97 3.98 -29.90
C ARG A 572 -8.18 2.77 -29.45
N LEU A 573 -8.67 2.12 -28.42
CA LEU A 573 -8.18 0.82 -28.00
C LEU A 573 -8.78 -0.28 -28.88
N GLY A 574 -7.95 -1.13 -29.46
CA GLY A 574 -8.38 -2.25 -30.30
C GLY A 574 -7.92 -3.61 -29.79
N LEU A 575 -8.74 -4.64 -29.99
CA LEU A 575 -8.40 -6.02 -29.69
C LEU A 575 -7.95 -6.75 -30.95
N VAL A 576 -6.76 -7.34 -30.95
CA VAL A 576 -6.27 -8.10 -32.09
C VAL A 576 -6.94 -9.47 -32.13
N LEU A 577 -7.79 -9.71 -33.13
CA LEU A 577 -8.51 -10.97 -33.34
C LEU A 577 -7.67 -12.01 -34.10
N SER A 578 -6.89 -11.55 -35.07
CA SER A 578 -5.96 -12.40 -35.81
C SER A 578 -4.75 -11.60 -36.27
N ALA A 579 -3.63 -12.28 -36.44
CA ALA A 579 -2.39 -11.72 -36.95
C ALA A 579 -1.75 -12.71 -37.92
N GLU A 580 -1.31 -12.24 -39.08
CA GLU A 580 -0.67 -13.06 -40.10
C GLU A 580 0.52 -12.34 -40.72
N PRO A 581 1.59 -13.05 -41.12
CA PRO A 581 2.68 -12.44 -41.86
C PRO A 581 2.23 -11.98 -43.26
N VAL A 582 2.67 -10.79 -43.70
CA VAL A 582 2.39 -10.30 -45.06
C VAL A 582 3.34 -10.97 -46.07
N PRO A 583 2.84 -11.62 -47.13
CA PRO A 583 3.70 -12.17 -48.18
C PRO A 583 4.58 -11.08 -48.81
N LYS A 584 5.86 -11.39 -49.05
CA LYS A 584 6.88 -10.46 -49.60
C LYS A 584 7.30 -9.31 -48.67
N SER A 585 7.00 -9.39 -47.36
CA SER A 585 7.56 -8.48 -46.34
C SER A 585 8.06 -9.24 -45.12
N ASP A 586 9.27 -8.95 -44.70
CA ASP A 586 9.90 -9.40 -43.45
C ASP A 586 9.54 -8.53 -42.25
N LYS A 587 8.96 -7.34 -42.47
CA LYS A 587 8.65 -6.34 -41.42
C LYS A 587 7.17 -6.25 -41.04
N LEU A 588 6.26 -6.64 -41.93
CA LEU A 588 4.82 -6.39 -41.75
C LEU A 588 4.05 -7.61 -41.22
N LEU A 589 3.19 -7.35 -40.23
CA LEU A 589 2.05 -8.20 -39.85
C LEU A 589 0.74 -7.59 -40.36
N ARG A 590 -0.16 -8.45 -40.81
CA ARG A 590 -1.55 -8.16 -41.14
C ARG A 590 -2.41 -8.52 -39.94
N LEU A 591 -2.98 -7.50 -39.29
CA LEU A 591 -3.82 -7.64 -38.11
C LEU A 591 -5.29 -7.44 -38.50
N LYS A 592 -6.19 -8.29 -37.97
CA LYS A 592 -7.60 -7.95 -37.83
C LYS A 592 -7.82 -7.41 -36.42
N VAL A 593 -8.25 -6.16 -36.31
CA VAL A 593 -8.40 -5.47 -35.02
C VAL A 593 -9.86 -5.08 -34.84
N ASP A 594 -10.45 -5.53 -33.74
CA ASP A 594 -11.78 -5.12 -33.28
C ASP A 594 -11.68 -3.75 -32.59
N LEU A 595 -12.44 -2.78 -33.09
CA LEU A 595 -12.59 -1.43 -32.53
C LEU A 595 -14.02 -1.16 -32.05
N GLY A 596 -14.82 -2.21 -31.80
CA GLY A 596 -16.24 -2.08 -31.47
C GLY A 596 -17.11 -1.65 -32.65
N GLU A 597 -16.64 -1.86 -33.88
CA GLU A 597 -17.34 -1.56 -35.13
C GLU A 597 -18.05 -2.82 -35.66
N ALA A 598 -18.96 -2.66 -36.62
CA ALA A 598 -19.70 -3.78 -37.21
C ALA A 598 -18.79 -4.84 -37.87
N GLU A 599 -17.65 -4.41 -38.42
CA GLU A 599 -16.64 -5.27 -39.01
C GLU A 599 -15.24 -4.91 -38.46
N PRO A 600 -14.41 -5.90 -38.08
CA PRO A 600 -13.04 -5.65 -37.66
C PRO A 600 -12.19 -5.02 -38.78
N ARG A 601 -11.32 -4.08 -38.41
CA ARG A 601 -10.47 -3.38 -39.39
C ARG A 601 -9.22 -4.19 -39.72
N GLN A 602 -8.78 -4.10 -40.97
CA GLN A 602 -7.48 -4.62 -41.38
C GLN A 602 -6.40 -3.55 -41.18
N ILE A 603 -5.37 -3.86 -40.40
CA ILE A 603 -4.25 -2.96 -40.13
C ILE A 603 -2.94 -3.67 -40.43
N LEU A 604 -2.07 -3.01 -41.21
CA LEU A 604 -0.73 -3.50 -41.52
C LEU A 604 0.26 -2.80 -40.59
N ALA A 605 0.94 -3.56 -39.74
CA ALA A 605 1.84 -3.04 -38.71
C ALA A 605 3.28 -3.55 -38.93
N GLY A 606 4.25 -2.63 -38.91
CA GLY A 606 5.69 -2.88 -39.08
C GLY A 606 6.37 -3.53 -37.89
N ILE A 607 5.70 -4.49 -37.23
CA ILE A 607 6.09 -5.00 -35.91
C ILE A 607 6.65 -6.43 -35.92
N ARG A 608 6.80 -7.03 -37.11
CA ARG A 608 7.17 -8.45 -37.28
C ARG A 608 8.58 -8.77 -36.78
N GLN A 609 9.50 -7.80 -36.80
CA GLN A 609 10.87 -7.98 -36.30
C GLN A 609 10.92 -8.24 -34.78
N ARG A 610 9.87 -7.85 -34.03
CA ARG A 610 9.80 -7.98 -32.57
C ARG A 610 8.72 -8.93 -32.07
N TYR A 611 7.60 -9.05 -32.79
CA TYR A 611 6.45 -9.84 -32.38
C TYR A 611 6.11 -10.91 -33.41
N ALA A 612 6.05 -12.17 -32.95
CA ALA A 612 5.47 -13.25 -33.71
C ALA A 612 3.94 -13.06 -33.84
N PRO A 613 3.29 -13.52 -34.93
CA PRO A 613 1.84 -13.37 -35.12
C PRO A 613 1.03 -13.89 -33.91
N GLU A 614 1.41 -15.02 -33.35
CA GLU A 614 0.70 -15.68 -32.25
C GLU A 614 0.73 -14.84 -30.96
N ALA A 615 1.83 -14.10 -30.74
CA ALA A 615 1.98 -13.22 -29.59
C ALA A 615 1.10 -11.96 -29.66
N MET A 616 0.56 -11.64 -30.84
CA MET A 616 -0.30 -10.48 -31.04
C MET A 616 -1.78 -10.80 -30.86
N VAL A 617 -2.22 -12.04 -31.09
CA VAL A 617 -3.63 -12.42 -30.91
C VAL A 617 -4.05 -12.26 -29.45
N GLY A 618 -5.20 -11.63 -29.22
CA GLY A 618 -5.72 -11.33 -27.89
C GLY A 618 -5.11 -10.10 -27.21
N ARG A 619 -4.11 -9.44 -27.82
CA ARG A 619 -3.56 -8.19 -27.27
C ARG A 619 -4.47 -7.00 -27.54
N ARG A 620 -4.51 -6.10 -26.56
CA ARG A 620 -5.12 -4.77 -26.68
C ARG A 620 -4.05 -3.77 -27.12
N VAL A 621 -4.30 -3.05 -28.21
CA VAL A 621 -3.35 -2.13 -28.86
C VAL A 621 -3.99 -0.77 -29.09
N VAL A 622 -3.21 0.31 -29.02
CA VAL A 622 -3.70 1.66 -29.34
C VAL A 622 -3.63 1.89 -30.85
N VAL A 623 -4.74 2.33 -31.43
CA VAL A 623 -4.94 2.52 -32.87
C VAL A 623 -5.34 3.95 -33.18
N VAL A 624 -4.69 4.57 -34.16
CA VAL A 624 -5.21 5.77 -34.82
C VAL A 624 -6.29 5.38 -35.82
N ALA A 625 -7.55 5.67 -35.49
CA ALA A 625 -8.74 5.18 -36.18
C ALA A 625 -9.23 6.10 -37.31
N ASN A 626 -8.76 7.35 -37.40
CA ASN A 626 -9.22 8.31 -38.41
C ASN A 626 -8.15 8.71 -39.44
N LEU A 627 -7.12 7.88 -39.63
CA LEU A 627 -6.19 8.01 -40.75
C LEU A 627 -6.82 7.49 -42.05
N ALA A 628 -6.55 8.19 -43.16
CA ALA A 628 -6.99 7.75 -44.48
C ALA A 628 -6.41 6.35 -44.81
N PRO A 629 -7.21 5.40 -45.32
CA PRO A 629 -6.73 4.07 -45.67
C PRO A 629 -5.60 4.11 -46.71
N ARG A 630 -4.58 3.27 -46.52
CA ARG A 630 -3.42 3.21 -47.42
C ARG A 630 -3.21 1.79 -47.96
N LYS A 631 -2.96 1.66 -49.26
CA LYS A 631 -2.59 0.38 -49.87
C LYS A 631 -1.09 0.12 -49.74
N LEU A 632 -0.73 -1.05 -49.23
CA LEU A 632 0.65 -1.53 -49.08
C LEU A 632 0.71 -3.00 -49.48
N LEU A 633 1.60 -3.36 -50.41
CA LEU A 633 1.85 -4.75 -50.85
C LEU A 633 0.57 -5.55 -51.19
N GLY A 634 -0.43 -4.89 -51.79
CA GLY A 634 -1.70 -5.52 -52.19
C GLY A 634 -2.78 -5.57 -51.11
N PHE A 635 -2.49 -5.12 -49.89
CA PHE A 635 -3.45 -5.04 -48.77
C PHE A 635 -3.77 -3.59 -48.42
N THR A 636 -4.97 -3.32 -47.92
CA THR A 636 -5.40 -1.99 -47.46
C THR A 636 -5.28 -1.92 -45.94
N SER A 637 -4.48 -0.98 -45.42
CA SER A 637 -4.42 -0.67 -43.98
C SER A 637 -5.42 0.44 -43.65
N GLN A 638 -6.33 0.20 -42.70
CA GLN A 638 -7.44 1.08 -42.30
C GLN A 638 -7.23 1.72 -40.92
N GLY A 639 -5.96 1.88 -40.53
CA GLY A 639 -5.53 2.46 -39.26
C GLY A 639 -4.02 2.30 -39.07
N MET A 640 -3.54 2.78 -37.93
CA MET A 640 -2.14 2.65 -37.52
C MET A 640 -2.05 2.24 -36.06
N VAL A 641 -1.32 1.15 -35.77
CA VAL A 641 -0.99 0.74 -34.39
C VAL A 641 0.19 1.59 -33.91
N LEU A 642 0.09 2.13 -32.69
CA LEU A 642 1.17 2.91 -32.10
C LEU A 642 2.20 2.02 -31.39
N ALA A 643 3.46 2.39 -31.53
CA ALA A 643 4.59 1.76 -30.86
C ALA A 643 5.55 2.84 -30.34
N VAL A 644 6.31 2.51 -29.29
CA VAL A 644 7.34 3.36 -28.69
C VAL A 644 8.72 2.75 -28.94
N GLY A 645 9.67 3.56 -29.41
CA GLY A 645 11.07 3.18 -29.61
C GLY A 645 11.68 3.69 -30.92
N ASP A 646 13.00 3.61 -31.03
CA ASP A 646 13.78 4.04 -32.21
C ASP A 646 14.40 2.83 -32.92
N GLY A 647 14.25 2.77 -34.25
CA GLY A 647 14.85 1.71 -35.08
C GLY A 647 14.32 0.31 -34.76
N ASP A 648 15.23 -0.64 -34.53
CA ASP A 648 14.89 -2.06 -34.28
C ASP A 648 14.46 -2.34 -32.82
N ALA A 649 14.51 -1.35 -31.92
CA ALA A 649 14.13 -1.47 -30.52
C ALA A 649 12.80 -0.73 -30.25
N PHE A 650 11.68 -1.38 -30.54
CA PHE A 650 10.33 -0.82 -30.33
C PHE A 650 9.39 -1.77 -29.57
N SER A 651 8.38 -1.19 -28.90
CA SER A 651 7.31 -1.91 -28.23
C SER A 651 5.93 -1.36 -28.60
N VAL A 652 4.95 -2.22 -28.86
CA VAL A 652 3.57 -1.80 -29.15
C VAL A 652 2.92 -1.20 -27.90
N LEU A 653 2.26 -0.05 -28.05
CA LEU A 653 1.50 0.59 -26.98
C LEU A 653 0.17 -0.13 -26.75
N GLY A 654 -0.12 -0.42 -25.49
CA GLY A 654 -1.35 -1.08 -25.03
C GLY A 654 -1.71 -0.62 -23.62
N VAL A 655 -2.76 -1.21 -23.06
CA VAL A 655 -3.24 -0.91 -21.70
C VAL A 655 -3.26 -2.16 -20.84
N GLU A 656 -3.05 -1.99 -19.54
CA GLU A 656 -3.25 -3.05 -18.55
C GLU A 656 -4.73 -3.08 -18.10
N GLY A 657 -5.31 -4.27 -18.00
CA GLY A 657 -6.72 -4.48 -17.61
C GLY A 657 -7.70 -4.75 -18.75
N GLU A 658 -8.98 -4.98 -18.39
CA GLU A 658 -10.07 -5.31 -19.31
C GLU A 658 -10.91 -4.08 -19.70
N ILE A 659 -10.37 -3.27 -20.61
CA ILE A 659 -11.12 -2.16 -21.23
C ILE A 659 -11.74 -2.65 -22.55
N ALA A 660 -12.98 -2.23 -22.81
CA ALA A 660 -13.73 -2.63 -23.99
C ALA A 660 -13.06 -2.15 -25.29
N PRO A 661 -12.98 -2.98 -26.35
CA PRO A 661 -12.54 -2.53 -27.67
C PRO A 661 -13.39 -1.35 -28.17
N GLY A 662 -12.76 -0.40 -28.85
CA GLY A 662 -13.39 0.83 -29.33
C GLY A 662 -13.38 2.00 -28.35
N SER A 663 -12.94 1.80 -27.10
CA SER A 663 -12.81 2.87 -26.11
C SER A 663 -11.85 3.96 -26.61
N ARG A 664 -12.27 5.22 -26.49
CA ARG A 664 -11.46 6.39 -26.90
C ARG A 664 -10.33 6.61 -25.91
N VAL A 665 -9.13 6.84 -26.42
CA VAL A 665 -7.97 7.32 -25.66
C VAL A 665 -8.04 8.85 -25.63
N SER A 666 -8.08 9.43 -24.42
CA SER A 666 -8.29 10.86 -24.19
C SER A 666 -7.14 11.51 -23.45
#